data_AF-A0A809SGK8-F1
#
_entry.id   AF-A0A809SGK8-F1
#
_cell.length_a   1.000
_cell.length_b   1.000
_cell.length_c   1.000
_cell.angle_alpha   90.00
_cell.angle_beta   90.00
_cell.angle_gamma   90.00
#
_symmetry.space_group_name_H-M   'P 1'
#
loop_
_entity.id
_entity.type
_entity.pdbx_description
1 polymer ?
#
loop_
_entity_poly.entity_id
_entity_poly.type
_entity_poly.pdbx_seq_one_letter_code
_entity_poly.pdbx_strand_id
1 'polypeptide(L)'
;MATAQRLGYGNAFTALPVTRPWRPWQSRHLHMLPTGMGSQTARVVGFDGADDAGNNTAAGSDASGSAPALLGNDEICCDALGRVRIRFQWQDALDSASSRASCWVRVAQRSAGGGMGSQFLPRIGQEVQVQFMEGDINRPVIVGALYFGQGEAGVPATPAGSLVDADTSALSQATDHSVSAQGNLTAGYAPVWHGAGVGADAHNNAAAQWGIRSQAYGGDGYNQLVFDDSDGAGRIQLKTTQSGTELNLGHLVHTADNYRGSFRGNGIELRTDAWGALRAGSGWLVSSYGVSHSASQRQTAGDVPAGYGLLNTANRLGASLSQLAESHLSVSIAALKGSYKADASALNESAAPIPALGKVMQGMVDSSEMDAAYGDAAAQNTQPTDQHLPHHTDPVISVIAKNDLSMTARQDVQLNVGETLNVLNAADSQFTTGGVFRVHSGQAIGLTAGGLKQNTIAGMQLIAAQGDMTIQAHNDIISLKAKNNLELKSAQASIDFAAATDITLRTAGGAAITIAGGNITVQCPGKILVQAGQKSFTGGASLNYALPMMPSSTLDLVPTKLNLYLSDAAGPFGARIPLTPWRMVVAKDADHALMQKTPLITGTSDAEGKVLLDDSQNATVFDAYKLHPSQVWLVYGAHARLLNITAHNPDWTDQHQRYHAQDAMGYFDNLEHAGTKPMLDDGSTTHTQEKLGADMLNSLKA
;
A
#
# COMPACT_ATOMS: atom_id res chain seq x y z
N MET A 1 -56.98 -72.05 50.40
CA MET A 1 -58.20 -72.16 49.58
C MET A 1 -59.44 -72.59 50.37
N ALA A 2 -59.39 -73.62 51.24
CA ALA A 2 -60.57 -74.10 51.98
C ALA A 2 -61.30 -73.06 52.86
N THR A 3 -60.60 -72.08 53.43
CA THR A 3 -61.18 -71.02 54.27
C THR A 3 -61.93 -69.94 53.47
N ALA A 4 -61.45 -69.61 52.25
CA ALA A 4 -62.02 -68.56 51.40
C ALA A 4 -63.37 -68.98 50.77
N GLN A 5 -63.51 -70.27 50.44
CA GLN A 5 -64.77 -70.86 49.96
C GLN A 5 -65.91 -70.81 51.00
N ARG A 6 -65.58 -70.71 52.30
CA ARG A 6 -66.56 -70.68 53.39
C ARG A 6 -67.04 -69.26 53.75
N LEU A 7 -66.27 -68.22 53.43
CA LEU A 7 -66.52 -66.83 53.87
C LEU A 7 -66.90 -65.86 52.73
N GLY A 8 -66.96 -66.31 51.48
CA GLY A 8 -67.44 -65.53 50.33
C GLY A 8 -66.50 -64.45 49.80
N TYR A 9 -65.34 -64.24 50.42
CA TYR A 9 -64.32 -63.29 49.99
C TYR A 9 -62.93 -63.91 50.12
N GLY A 10 -62.11 -63.78 49.09
CA GLY A 10 -60.71 -64.17 49.08
C GLY A 10 -59.91 -63.19 48.25
N ASN A 11 -58.89 -62.58 48.85
CA ASN A 11 -57.96 -61.71 48.15
C ASN A 11 -56.57 -62.37 48.12
N ALA A 12 -55.93 -62.33 46.97
CA ALA A 12 -54.53 -62.70 46.80
C ALA A 12 -53.77 -61.45 46.41
N PHE A 13 -52.85 -61.00 47.26
CA PHE A 13 -51.98 -59.87 46.98
C PHE A 13 -50.53 -60.29 47.09
N THR A 14 -49.69 -59.68 46.26
CA THR A 14 -48.24 -59.78 46.36
C THR A 14 -47.75 -58.53 47.06
N ALA A 15 -47.33 -58.66 48.32
CA ALA A 15 -46.76 -57.56 49.08
C ALA A 15 -45.22 -57.53 48.94
N LEU A 16 -44.65 -56.35 49.13
CA LEU A 16 -43.22 -56.15 49.28
C LEU A 16 -42.93 -55.66 50.71
N PRO A 17 -41.75 -55.96 51.28
CA PRO A 17 -41.35 -55.38 52.55
C PRO A 17 -41.42 -53.84 52.50
N VAL A 18 -41.95 -53.19 53.54
CA VAL A 18 -42.10 -51.71 53.58
C VAL A 18 -40.76 -50.98 53.44
N THR A 19 -39.66 -51.63 53.83
CA THR A 19 -38.29 -51.13 53.68
C THR A 19 -37.76 -51.23 52.25
N ARG A 20 -38.45 -51.95 51.36
CA ARG A 20 -38.09 -52.06 49.94
C ARG A 20 -38.93 -51.07 49.13
N PRO A 21 -38.35 -50.00 48.59
CA PRO A 21 -39.09 -49.05 47.77
C PRO A 21 -39.62 -49.76 46.51
N TRP A 22 -40.93 -49.63 46.27
CA TRP A 22 -41.54 -50.14 45.04
C TRP A 22 -41.18 -49.23 43.86
N ARG A 23 -40.86 -49.86 42.73
CA ARG A 23 -40.69 -49.22 41.41
C ARG A 23 -41.42 -50.06 40.37
N PRO A 24 -42.11 -49.43 39.40
CA PRO A 24 -42.73 -50.16 38.30
C PRO A 24 -41.66 -50.94 37.52
N TRP A 25 -41.97 -52.20 37.20
CA TRP A 25 -41.07 -53.06 36.42
C TRP A 25 -41.04 -52.58 34.96
N GLN A 26 -39.97 -51.87 34.58
CA GLN A 26 -39.74 -51.44 33.19
C GLN A 26 -39.06 -52.56 32.39
N SER A 27 -39.83 -53.55 31.96
CA SER A 27 -39.38 -54.50 30.93
C SER A 27 -39.50 -53.85 29.55
N ARG A 28 -38.41 -53.85 28.76
CA ARG A 28 -38.40 -53.41 27.36
C ARG A 28 -39.44 -54.13 26.46
N HIS A 29 -40.02 -55.24 26.93
CA HIS A 29 -41.01 -56.04 26.18
C HIS A 29 -42.47 -55.63 26.46
N LEU A 30 -42.76 -54.90 27.55
CA LEU A 30 -44.13 -54.48 27.90
C LEU A 30 -44.37 -52.99 27.64
N HIS A 31 -43.32 -52.18 27.62
CA HIS A 31 -43.35 -50.77 27.25
C HIS A 31 -42.20 -50.50 26.28
N MET A 32 -42.44 -50.71 24.98
CA MET A 32 -41.48 -50.30 23.95
C MET A 32 -41.37 -48.77 23.97
N LEU A 33 -40.16 -48.25 24.16
CA LEU A 33 -39.91 -46.82 24.03
C LEU A 33 -40.14 -46.43 22.56
N PRO A 34 -40.69 -45.23 22.28
CA PRO A 34 -40.78 -44.73 20.92
C PRO A 34 -39.37 -44.65 20.32
N THR A 35 -39.17 -45.33 19.19
CA THR A 35 -37.89 -45.34 18.48
C THR A 35 -38.03 -44.54 17.18
N GLY A 36 -37.17 -43.55 16.99
CA GLY A 36 -37.04 -42.83 15.72
C GLY A 36 -36.33 -43.72 14.72
N MET A 37 -37.09 -44.42 13.87
CA MET A 37 -36.52 -45.26 12.82
C MET A 37 -35.98 -44.38 11.69
N GLY A 38 -34.66 -44.44 11.47
CA GLY A 38 -33.99 -43.69 10.41
C GLY A 38 -33.86 -42.18 10.69
N SER A 39 -33.54 -41.43 9.63
CA SER A 39 -33.48 -39.98 9.68
C SER A 39 -34.80 -39.36 9.23
N GLN A 40 -35.17 -38.23 9.83
CA GLN A 40 -36.33 -37.43 9.42
C GLN A 40 -35.85 -36.07 8.91
N THR A 41 -36.73 -35.33 8.23
CA THR A 41 -36.48 -33.92 7.94
C THR A 41 -37.26 -33.01 8.88
N ALA A 42 -36.71 -31.84 9.15
CA ALA A 42 -37.31 -30.81 9.98
C ALA A 42 -36.96 -29.42 9.43
N ARG A 43 -37.78 -28.42 9.74
CA ARG A 43 -37.49 -27.01 9.44
C ARG A 43 -36.81 -26.35 10.62
N VAL A 44 -35.85 -25.49 10.38
CA VAL A 44 -35.26 -24.62 11.40
C VAL A 44 -36.24 -23.50 11.71
N VAL A 45 -36.45 -23.20 12.99
CA VAL A 45 -37.44 -22.23 13.44
C VAL A 45 -36.85 -21.19 14.40
N GLY A 46 -37.52 -20.05 14.48
CA GLY A 46 -37.27 -18.99 15.45
C GLY A 46 -37.62 -19.39 16.88
N PHE A 47 -37.46 -18.44 17.82
CA PHE A 47 -37.72 -18.71 19.23
C PHE A 47 -39.21 -18.93 19.53
N ASP A 48 -40.07 -18.26 18.76
CA ASP A 48 -41.53 -18.39 18.78
C ASP A 48 -42.03 -19.65 18.03
N GLY A 49 -41.12 -20.40 17.39
CA GLY A 49 -41.43 -21.58 16.58
C GLY A 49 -41.98 -21.26 15.19
N ALA A 50 -41.85 -20.02 14.74
CA ALA A 50 -42.13 -19.65 13.38
C ALA A 50 -40.96 -20.01 12.44
N ASP A 51 -41.29 -20.35 11.21
CA ASP A 51 -40.37 -20.67 10.11
C ASP A 51 -40.21 -19.50 9.14
N ASP A 52 -40.88 -18.37 9.39
CA ASP A 52 -40.66 -17.11 8.72
C ASP A 52 -39.73 -16.22 9.56
N ALA A 53 -38.84 -15.50 8.88
CA ALA A 53 -37.93 -14.56 9.53
C ALA A 53 -38.65 -13.30 10.04
N GLY A 54 -39.95 -13.13 9.80
CA GLY A 54 -40.62 -11.83 9.87
C GLY A 54 -40.96 -11.31 11.28
N ASN A 55 -40.78 -12.07 12.36
CA ASN A 55 -41.22 -11.63 13.69
C ASN A 55 -40.57 -12.40 14.87
N ASN A 56 -39.24 -12.41 15.00
CA ASN A 56 -38.59 -12.98 16.19
C ASN A 56 -38.44 -11.94 17.32
N THR A 57 -39.45 -11.10 17.55
CA THR A 57 -39.46 -10.04 18.58
C THR A 57 -39.58 -10.57 20.02
N ALA A 58 -39.76 -11.90 20.18
CA ALA A 58 -39.90 -12.57 21.46
C ALA A 58 -38.56 -12.97 22.12
N ALA A 59 -37.45 -12.28 21.82
CA ALA A 59 -36.18 -12.41 22.54
C ALA A 59 -36.21 -11.76 23.94
N GLY A 60 -37.39 -11.62 24.54
CA GLY A 60 -37.58 -11.17 25.92
C GLY A 60 -37.71 -12.38 26.84
N SER A 61 -36.69 -12.60 27.67
CA SER A 61 -36.66 -13.42 28.89
C SER A 61 -37.68 -14.57 28.96
N ASP A 62 -37.19 -15.80 28.96
CA ASP A 62 -37.98 -16.86 29.57
C ASP A 62 -38.35 -16.46 31.02
N ALA A 63 -39.50 -16.93 31.51
CA ALA A 63 -39.97 -16.63 32.87
C ALA A 63 -39.08 -17.21 34.00
N SER A 64 -37.84 -17.62 33.70
CA SER A 64 -36.90 -18.23 34.63
C SER A 64 -35.65 -17.38 34.88
N GLY A 65 -35.37 -16.34 34.07
CA GLY A 65 -34.27 -15.40 34.33
C GLY A 65 -32.87 -16.02 34.32
N SER A 66 -32.71 -17.22 33.74
CA SER A 66 -31.47 -18.00 33.84
C SER A 66 -30.88 -18.46 32.49
N ALA A 67 -31.45 -18.03 31.36
CA ALA A 67 -30.98 -18.39 30.04
C ALA A 67 -29.82 -17.48 29.52
N PRO A 68 -28.78 -18.05 28.88
CA PRO A 68 -27.69 -17.28 28.28
C PRO A 68 -28.21 -16.36 27.17
N ALA A 69 -27.62 -15.17 27.05
CA ALA A 69 -27.99 -14.15 26.06
C ALA A 69 -28.16 -14.77 24.66
N LEU A 70 -29.38 -14.71 24.13
CA LEU A 70 -29.69 -15.21 22.79
C LEU A 70 -29.00 -14.33 21.74
N LEU A 71 -28.25 -14.96 20.84
CA LEU A 71 -27.67 -14.32 19.66
C LEU A 71 -28.63 -14.59 18.50
N GLY A 72 -29.65 -13.75 18.30
CA GLY A 72 -30.56 -13.96 17.18
C GLY A 72 -31.52 -12.82 16.93
N ASN A 73 -31.35 -12.14 15.79
CA ASN A 73 -32.41 -11.38 15.15
C ASN A 73 -33.28 -12.35 14.33
N ASP A 74 -34.28 -11.78 13.66
CA ASP A 74 -35.23 -12.34 12.69
C ASP A 74 -34.74 -13.48 11.76
N GLU A 75 -33.45 -13.61 11.44
CA GLU A 75 -32.95 -14.57 10.43
C GLU A 75 -32.24 -15.84 10.97
N ILE A 76 -31.63 -15.78 12.16
CA ILE A 76 -30.84 -16.88 12.74
C ILE A 76 -31.21 -17.05 14.21
N CYS A 77 -31.65 -18.25 14.60
CA CYS A 77 -31.93 -18.60 15.99
C CYS A 77 -30.95 -19.68 16.48
N CYS A 78 -29.92 -19.26 17.22
CA CYS A 78 -28.95 -20.18 17.83
C CYS A 78 -28.59 -19.81 19.27
N ASP A 79 -28.05 -20.78 20.01
CA ASP A 79 -27.48 -20.55 21.34
C ASP A 79 -25.94 -20.43 21.32
N ALA A 80 -25.34 -20.22 22.49
CA ALA A 80 -23.88 -20.08 22.63
C ALA A 80 -23.07 -21.31 22.19
N LEU A 81 -23.71 -22.47 21.97
CA LEU A 81 -23.08 -23.70 21.49
C LEU A 81 -23.32 -23.94 19.98
N GLY A 82 -23.97 -23.00 19.29
CA GLY A 82 -24.35 -23.16 17.88
C GLY A 82 -25.43 -24.22 17.65
N ARG A 83 -26.28 -24.47 18.65
CA ARG A 83 -27.48 -25.32 18.50
C ARG A 83 -28.60 -24.48 17.92
N VAL A 84 -29.53 -25.12 17.21
CA VAL A 84 -30.71 -24.48 16.62
C VAL A 84 -31.99 -25.11 17.13
N ARG A 85 -33.13 -24.44 16.93
CA ARG A 85 -34.46 -25.01 17.18
C ARG A 85 -35.05 -25.50 15.86
N ILE A 86 -35.78 -26.61 15.91
CA ILE A 86 -36.38 -27.23 14.73
C ILE A 86 -37.86 -27.55 14.95
N ARG A 87 -38.59 -27.77 13.86
CA ARG A 87 -39.98 -28.23 13.84
C ARG A 87 -40.09 -29.38 12.84
N PHE A 88 -40.49 -30.55 13.32
CA PHE A 88 -40.68 -31.74 12.48
C PHE A 88 -42.00 -31.64 11.71
N GLN A 89 -42.07 -32.30 10.55
CA GLN A 89 -43.26 -32.30 9.69
C GLN A 89 -44.54 -32.81 10.40
N TRP A 90 -44.40 -33.78 11.31
CA TRP A 90 -45.54 -34.29 12.09
C TRP A 90 -46.01 -33.32 13.19
N GLN A 91 -45.18 -32.34 13.59
CA GLN A 91 -45.59 -31.29 14.53
C GLN A 91 -46.48 -30.25 13.85
N ASP A 92 -46.27 -29.99 12.55
CA ASP A 92 -47.12 -29.09 11.75
C ASP A 92 -48.58 -29.57 11.73
N ALA A 93 -48.80 -30.89 11.80
CA ALA A 93 -50.13 -31.49 11.82
C ALA A 93 -50.87 -31.41 13.17
N LEU A 94 -50.20 -31.00 14.26
CA LEU A 94 -50.75 -31.04 15.63
C LEU A 94 -51.40 -29.72 16.11
N ASP A 95 -51.40 -28.67 15.27
CA ASP A 95 -52.06 -27.36 15.45
C ASP A 95 -52.19 -26.87 16.91
N SER A 96 -51.06 -26.76 17.63
CA SER A 96 -51.03 -26.22 18.98
C SER A 96 -49.88 -25.25 19.19
N ALA A 97 -50.16 -24.10 19.79
CA ALA A 97 -49.18 -23.03 20.05
C ALA A 97 -47.99 -23.50 20.90
N SER A 98 -48.18 -24.52 21.76
CA SER A 98 -47.14 -25.15 22.58
C SER A 98 -46.26 -26.17 21.84
N SER A 99 -46.55 -26.50 20.58
CA SER A 99 -45.86 -27.52 19.77
C SER A 99 -45.03 -26.94 18.62
N ARG A 100 -44.81 -25.61 18.60
CA ARG A 100 -44.24 -24.91 17.44
C ARG A 100 -42.71 -24.99 17.33
N ALA A 101 -41.98 -25.49 18.33
CA ALA A 101 -40.53 -25.67 18.25
C ALA A 101 -40.01 -26.76 19.20
N SER A 102 -38.93 -27.44 18.80
CA SER A 102 -38.21 -28.42 19.60
C SER A 102 -37.32 -27.78 20.69
N CYS A 103 -36.64 -28.64 21.46
CA CYS A 103 -35.48 -28.28 22.25
C CYS A 103 -34.30 -27.80 21.37
N TRP A 104 -33.24 -27.31 21.99
CA TRP A 104 -31.98 -26.98 21.31
C TRP A 104 -31.30 -28.23 20.76
N VAL A 105 -31.16 -28.30 19.44
CA VAL A 105 -30.58 -29.44 18.71
C VAL A 105 -29.18 -29.11 18.21
N ARG A 106 -28.23 -30.02 18.44
CA ARG A 106 -26.85 -29.88 17.95
C ARG A 106 -26.79 -30.06 16.44
N VAL A 107 -25.94 -29.26 15.80
CA VAL A 107 -25.65 -29.33 14.36
C VAL A 107 -24.28 -29.94 14.14
N ALA A 108 -24.23 -31.06 13.42
CA ALA A 108 -22.97 -31.68 13.00
C ALA A 108 -22.23 -30.75 12.02
N GLN A 109 -20.94 -30.55 12.26
CA GLN A 109 -20.06 -29.74 11.42
C GLN A 109 -19.06 -30.62 10.68
N ARG A 110 -18.56 -30.14 9.53
CA ARG A 110 -17.59 -30.89 8.70
C ARG A 110 -16.24 -31.09 9.41
N SER A 111 -15.84 -30.11 10.23
CA SER A 111 -14.67 -30.18 11.13
C SER A 111 -14.98 -29.43 12.42
N ALA A 112 -14.67 -30.00 13.58
CA ALA A 112 -14.86 -29.37 14.88
C ALA A 112 -13.78 -29.85 15.88
N GLY A 113 -13.08 -28.92 16.52
CA GLY A 113 -12.02 -29.17 17.50
C GLY A 113 -11.95 -28.07 18.57
N GLY A 114 -10.99 -28.17 19.49
CA GLY A 114 -10.81 -27.21 20.59
C GLY A 114 -10.33 -25.84 20.11
N GLY A 115 -11.26 -25.01 19.60
CA GLY A 115 -11.01 -23.65 19.11
C GLY A 115 -10.83 -23.52 17.59
N MET A 116 -11.10 -24.58 16.82
CA MET A 116 -10.98 -24.58 15.36
C MET A 116 -12.06 -25.45 14.72
N GLY A 117 -12.36 -25.24 13.44
CA GLY A 117 -13.33 -26.05 12.70
C GLY A 117 -14.02 -25.26 11.59
N SER A 118 -15.13 -25.82 11.10
CA SER A 118 -16.08 -25.14 10.23
C SER A 118 -17.42 -24.96 10.93
N GLN A 119 -18.14 -23.89 10.58
CA GLN A 119 -19.46 -23.64 11.13
C GLN A 119 -20.42 -23.19 10.03
N PHE A 120 -21.36 -24.07 9.71
CA PHE A 120 -22.51 -23.79 8.87
C PHE A 120 -23.74 -23.94 9.76
N LEU A 121 -24.27 -22.81 10.23
CA LEU A 121 -25.51 -22.79 10.98
C LEU A 121 -26.69 -22.72 10.02
N PRO A 122 -27.62 -23.70 10.08
CA PRO A 122 -28.87 -23.59 9.38
C PRO A 122 -29.65 -22.33 9.83
N ARG A 123 -30.12 -21.53 8.88
CA ARG A 123 -30.96 -20.34 9.12
C ARG A 123 -32.42 -20.72 9.28
N ILE A 124 -33.23 -19.85 9.87
CA ILE A 124 -34.68 -20.05 10.00
C ILE A 124 -35.29 -20.32 8.62
N GLY A 125 -36.22 -21.28 8.54
CA GLY A 125 -36.86 -21.72 7.30
C GLY A 125 -36.10 -22.82 6.54
N GLN A 126 -34.81 -23.03 6.79
CA GLN A 126 -34.03 -24.07 6.10
C GLN A 126 -34.44 -25.48 6.55
N GLU A 127 -34.40 -26.45 5.61
CA GLU A 127 -34.68 -27.85 5.90
C GLU A 127 -33.39 -28.59 6.28
N VAL A 128 -33.48 -29.36 7.35
CA VAL A 128 -32.37 -30.12 7.93
C VAL A 128 -32.72 -31.58 8.06
N GLN A 129 -31.73 -32.44 7.87
CA GLN A 129 -31.83 -33.86 8.15
C GLN A 129 -31.46 -34.12 9.61
N VAL A 130 -32.36 -34.77 10.33
CA VAL A 130 -32.25 -35.04 11.77
C VAL A 130 -32.15 -36.54 11.99
N GLN A 131 -31.14 -36.95 12.77
CA GLN A 131 -30.97 -38.32 13.24
C GLN A 131 -31.20 -38.36 14.76
N PHE A 132 -31.59 -39.53 15.26
CA PHE A 132 -31.82 -39.78 16.69
C PHE A 132 -30.71 -40.67 17.24
N MET A 133 -29.95 -40.18 18.22
CA MET A 133 -28.85 -40.96 18.82
C MET A 133 -29.40 -42.22 19.48
N GLU A 134 -28.90 -43.40 19.07
CA GLU A 134 -29.40 -44.72 19.52
C GLU A 134 -30.89 -44.96 19.23
N GLY A 135 -31.49 -44.20 18.30
CA GLY A 135 -32.92 -44.26 18.01
C GLY A 135 -33.82 -43.59 19.05
N ASP A 136 -33.25 -42.94 20.07
CA ASP A 136 -34.00 -42.21 21.10
C ASP A 136 -34.54 -40.89 20.53
N ILE A 137 -35.86 -40.80 20.40
CA ILE A 137 -36.54 -39.60 19.88
C ILE A 137 -36.25 -38.33 20.69
N ASN A 138 -35.80 -38.46 21.95
CA ASN A 138 -35.44 -37.35 22.82
C ASN A 138 -34.00 -36.85 22.62
N ARG A 139 -33.22 -37.50 21.76
CA ARG A 139 -31.81 -37.19 21.50
C ARG A 139 -31.57 -36.85 20.02
N PRO A 140 -32.24 -35.82 19.46
CA PRO A 140 -32.03 -35.42 18.08
C PRO A 140 -30.65 -34.80 17.87
N VAL A 141 -30.10 -34.99 16.68
CA VAL A 141 -28.91 -34.31 16.16
C VAL A 141 -29.11 -34.03 14.67
N ILE A 142 -28.80 -32.82 14.25
CA ILE A 142 -28.82 -32.46 12.82
C ILE A 142 -27.54 -32.96 12.19
N VAL A 143 -27.66 -33.70 11.10
CA VAL A 143 -26.53 -34.33 10.39
C VAL A 143 -26.26 -33.71 9.01
N GLY A 144 -27.17 -32.86 8.52
CA GLY A 144 -26.99 -32.12 7.27
C GLY A 144 -28.13 -31.13 7.01
N ALA A 145 -27.91 -30.23 6.05
CA ALA A 145 -28.93 -29.36 5.47
C ALA A 145 -29.30 -29.89 4.08
N LEU A 146 -30.55 -29.73 3.69
CA LEU A 146 -31.08 -30.20 2.41
C LEU A 146 -31.59 -29.01 1.60
N TYR A 147 -31.27 -28.98 0.32
CA TYR A 147 -31.99 -28.11 -0.61
C TYR A 147 -33.40 -28.65 -0.77
N PHE A 148 -34.40 -27.80 -0.54
CA PHE A 148 -35.79 -28.09 -0.82
C PHE A 148 -36.33 -26.89 -1.58
N GLY A 149 -36.85 -27.13 -2.78
CA GLY A 149 -37.15 -26.02 -3.65
C GLY A 149 -37.54 -26.42 -5.05
N GLN A 150 -38.57 -25.79 -5.58
CA GLN A 150 -38.88 -25.80 -6.99
C GLN A 150 -38.41 -24.48 -7.60
N GLY A 151 -37.56 -24.54 -8.63
CA GLY A 151 -37.15 -23.33 -9.36
C GLY A 151 -38.32 -22.72 -10.15
N GLU A 152 -38.18 -21.44 -10.51
CA GLU A 152 -39.11 -20.72 -11.40
C GLU A 152 -39.26 -21.35 -12.81
N ALA A 153 -38.28 -22.16 -13.22
CA ALA A 153 -38.25 -22.88 -14.50
C ALA A 153 -37.44 -24.18 -14.39
N GLY A 154 -37.49 -25.00 -15.44
CA GLY A 154 -36.80 -26.28 -15.54
C GLY A 154 -37.74 -27.49 -15.46
N VAL A 155 -37.21 -28.64 -15.06
CA VAL A 155 -37.98 -29.88 -14.93
C VAL A 155 -38.75 -29.86 -13.61
N PRO A 156 -40.11 -29.95 -13.62
CA PRO A 156 -40.88 -29.98 -12.39
C PRO A 156 -40.62 -31.27 -11.59
N ALA A 157 -40.69 -31.19 -10.27
CA ALA A 157 -40.54 -32.36 -9.41
C ALA A 157 -41.72 -33.31 -9.63
N THR A 158 -41.45 -34.58 -9.95
CA THR A 158 -42.48 -35.59 -10.15
C THR A 158 -42.33 -36.77 -9.19
N PRO A 159 -43.44 -37.28 -8.63
CA PRO A 159 -43.41 -38.55 -7.92
C PRO A 159 -42.93 -39.69 -8.84
N ALA A 160 -42.02 -40.52 -8.32
CA ALA A 160 -41.52 -41.72 -8.98
C ALA A 160 -40.85 -41.53 -10.35
N GLY A 161 -40.30 -40.34 -10.65
CA GLY A 161 -39.55 -40.10 -11.89
C GLY A 161 -40.41 -40.00 -13.14
N SER A 162 -41.68 -39.61 -12.99
CA SER A 162 -42.56 -39.35 -14.12
C SER A 162 -41.98 -38.24 -15.01
N LEU A 163 -41.94 -38.43 -16.33
CA LEU A 163 -41.44 -37.40 -17.25
C LEU A 163 -42.55 -36.38 -17.52
N VAL A 164 -42.29 -35.12 -17.21
CA VAL A 164 -43.13 -33.96 -17.56
C VAL A 164 -42.25 -33.00 -18.34
N ASP A 165 -42.80 -32.35 -19.36
CA ASP A 165 -42.06 -31.39 -20.19
C ASP A 165 -41.52 -30.24 -19.31
N ALA A 166 -40.26 -29.88 -19.53
CA ALA A 166 -39.62 -28.76 -18.84
C ALA A 166 -40.08 -27.43 -19.47
N ASP A 167 -40.43 -26.45 -18.63
CA ASP A 167 -40.59 -25.06 -19.08
C ASP A 167 -39.28 -24.31 -18.84
N THR A 168 -38.56 -24.01 -19.91
CA THR A 168 -37.27 -23.30 -19.88
C THR A 168 -37.37 -21.83 -20.27
N SER A 169 -38.59 -21.31 -20.51
CA SER A 169 -38.80 -19.96 -21.03
C SER A 169 -38.27 -18.84 -20.13
N ALA A 170 -38.26 -19.05 -18.80
CA ALA A 170 -37.67 -18.10 -17.87
C ALA A 170 -36.12 -18.19 -17.84
N LEU A 171 -35.53 -19.35 -18.14
CA LEU A 171 -34.07 -19.53 -18.18
C LEU A 171 -33.46 -18.83 -19.41
N SER A 172 -34.16 -18.83 -20.55
CA SER A 172 -33.66 -18.24 -21.80
C SER A 172 -33.58 -16.71 -21.79
N GLN A 173 -34.08 -16.05 -20.74
CA GLN A 173 -34.01 -14.59 -20.57
C GLN A 173 -32.69 -14.11 -19.94
N ALA A 174 -31.86 -15.02 -19.42
CA ALA A 174 -30.57 -14.69 -18.86
C ALA A 174 -29.60 -14.26 -19.97
N THR A 175 -28.78 -13.26 -19.67
CA THR A 175 -27.70 -12.80 -20.57
C THR A 175 -26.44 -12.53 -19.75
N ASP A 176 -25.35 -12.15 -20.43
CA ASP A 176 -24.10 -11.75 -19.77
C ASP A 176 -24.27 -10.58 -18.76
N HIS A 177 -25.38 -9.83 -18.86
CA HIS A 177 -25.67 -8.65 -18.05
C HIS A 177 -27.04 -8.68 -17.35
N SER A 178 -27.81 -9.76 -17.49
CA SER A 178 -29.13 -9.90 -16.85
C SER A 178 -29.31 -11.29 -16.27
N VAL A 179 -29.82 -11.33 -15.05
CA VAL A 179 -30.22 -12.56 -14.37
C VAL A 179 -31.67 -12.92 -14.75
N SER A 180 -32.00 -14.21 -14.77
CA SER A 180 -33.38 -14.70 -14.89
C SER A 180 -33.55 -16.03 -14.15
N ALA A 181 -34.79 -16.47 -13.90
CA ALA A 181 -35.09 -17.74 -13.22
C ALA A 181 -34.29 -17.94 -11.91
N GLN A 182 -34.23 -16.88 -11.10
CA GLN A 182 -33.38 -16.77 -9.92
C GLN A 182 -34.10 -17.26 -8.66
N GLY A 183 -35.44 -17.26 -8.69
CA GLY A 183 -36.25 -17.63 -7.55
C GLY A 183 -36.32 -19.14 -7.36
N ASN A 184 -36.14 -19.56 -6.12
CA ASN A 184 -36.73 -20.79 -5.62
C ASN A 184 -38.15 -20.44 -5.13
N LEU A 185 -39.17 -21.03 -5.77
CA LEU A 185 -40.58 -20.84 -5.44
C LEU A 185 -40.93 -21.28 -4.01
N THR A 186 -40.06 -22.06 -3.37
CA THR A 186 -40.25 -22.51 -1.99
C THR A 186 -39.55 -21.62 -0.97
N ALA A 187 -38.37 -21.06 -1.30
CA ALA A 187 -37.69 -19.99 -0.53
C ALA A 187 -36.33 -19.62 -1.15
N GLY A 188 -36.07 -18.33 -1.34
CA GLY A 188 -34.74 -17.77 -1.64
C GLY A 188 -34.29 -17.87 -3.10
N TYR A 189 -32.98 -17.82 -3.33
CA TYR A 189 -32.37 -17.86 -4.67
C TYR A 189 -31.84 -19.25 -5.04
N ALA A 190 -31.85 -19.57 -6.33
CA ALA A 190 -31.22 -20.77 -6.85
C ALA A 190 -29.70 -20.76 -6.58
N PRO A 191 -29.11 -21.88 -6.11
CA PRO A 191 -27.67 -21.97 -5.97
C PRO A 191 -26.95 -21.88 -7.32
N VAL A 192 -25.82 -21.19 -7.34
CA VAL A 192 -24.98 -20.94 -8.53
C VAL A 192 -24.54 -22.23 -9.23
N TRP A 193 -24.32 -23.29 -8.47
CA TRP A 193 -23.89 -24.61 -8.96
C TRP A 193 -25.05 -25.51 -9.41
N HIS A 194 -26.30 -25.07 -9.28
CA HIS A 194 -27.43 -25.81 -9.84
C HIS A 194 -27.51 -25.54 -11.33
N GLY A 195 -26.99 -26.48 -12.11
CA GLY A 195 -27.09 -26.46 -13.55
C GLY A 195 -28.49 -26.85 -14.03
N ALA A 196 -28.98 -26.14 -15.05
CA ALA A 196 -30.19 -26.51 -15.78
C ALA A 196 -29.89 -27.26 -17.08
N GLY A 197 -28.61 -27.37 -17.47
CA GLY A 197 -28.15 -28.07 -18.68
C GLY A 197 -27.28 -27.20 -19.59
N VAL A 198 -26.97 -27.73 -20.77
CA VAL A 198 -26.14 -27.06 -21.78
C VAL A 198 -27.01 -26.17 -22.67
N GLY A 199 -26.51 -24.99 -23.07
CA GLY A 199 -27.21 -24.07 -23.99
C GLY A 199 -27.92 -22.90 -23.29
N ALA A 200 -28.28 -21.88 -24.07
CA ALA A 200 -28.83 -20.62 -23.57
C ALA A 200 -30.14 -20.81 -22.80
N ASP A 201 -31.01 -21.71 -23.26
CA ASP A 201 -32.29 -22.04 -22.61
C ASP A 201 -32.11 -22.83 -21.30
N ALA A 202 -30.87 -23.15 -20.91
CA ALA A 202 -30.53 -23.94 -19.74
C ALA A 202 -29.45 -23.26 -18.89
N HIS A 203 -29.36 -21.93 -18.97
CA HIS A 203 -28.33 -21.12 -18.30
C HIS A 203 -26.88 -21.43 -18.68
N ASN A 204 -26.68 -22.28 -19.69
CA ASN A 204 -25.38 -22.78 -20.12
C ASN A 204 -24.55 -23.39 -18.95
N ASN A 205 -25.25 -23.92 -17.95
CA ASN A 205 -24.66 -24.44 -16.73
C ASN A 205 -24.91 -25.96 -16.68
N ALA A 206 -23.88 -26.72 -17.02
CA ALA A 206 -23.91 -28.18 -17.04
C ALA A 206 -23.79 -28.83 -15.64
N ALA A 207 -23.96 -28.05 -14.56
CA ALA A 207 -23.76 -28.47 -13.18
C ALA A 207 -22.32 -28.95 -12.87
N ALA A 208 -21.34 -28.45 -13.64
CA ALA A 208 -19.91 -28.68 -13.43
C ALA A 208 -19.29 -27.65 -12.46
N GLN A 209 -20.11 -26.89 -11.74
CA GLN A 209 -19.67 -25.91 -10.77
C GLN A 209 -19.86 -26.46 -9.36
N TRP A 210 -18.94 -26.14 -8.46
CA TRP A 210 -19.09 -26.39 -7.03
C TRP A 210 -18.54 -25.20 -6.24
N GLY A 211 -19.09 -24.95 -5.05
CA GLY A 211 -18.62 -23.86 -4.24
C GLY A 211 -19.35 -23.67 -2.93
N ILE A 212 -19.07 -22.52 -2.31
CA ILE A 212 -19.73 -22.04 -1.10
C ILE A 212 -20.21 -20.63 -1.39
N ARG A 213 -21.47 -20.36 -1.08
CA ARG A 213 -22.05 -19.02 -1.11
C ARG A 213 -22.72 -18.76 0.24
N SER A 214 -22.43 -17.59 0.80
CA SER A 214 -23.10 -17.05 1.98
C SER A 214 -24.25 -16.14 1.58
N GLN A 215 -25.04 -15.69 2.55
CA GLN A 215 -25.99 -14.60 2.36
C GLN A 215 -25.67 -13.53 3.41
N ALA A 216 -25.77 -12.26 3.03
CA ALA A 216 -25.62 -11.16 3.97
C ALA A 216 -26.62 -11.32 5.13
N TYR A 217 -26.28 -10.80 6.31
CA TYR A 217 -27.15 -10.86 7.47
C TYR A 217 -28.09 -9.66 7.47
N GLY A 218 -29.40 -9.88 7.47
CA GLY A 218 -30.40 -8.81 7.54
C GLY A 218 -30.42 -7.86 6.32
N GLY A 219 -29.91 -8.28 5.16
CA GLY A 219 -29.87 -7.47 3.95
C GLY A 219 -29.50 -8.27 2.70
N ASP A 220 -29.33 -7.55 1.59
CA ASP A 220 -29.02 -8.13 0.29
C ASP A 220 -27.50 -8.30 0.10
N GLY A 221 -27.08 -9.38 -0.57
CA GLY A 221 -25.69 -9.63 -0.94
C GLY A 221 -25.14 -10.97 -0.46
N TYR A 222 -23.90 -11.27 -0.87
CA TYR A 222 -23.25 -12.54 -0.58
C TYR A 222 -21.73 -12.48 -0.73
N ASN A 223 -21.06 -13.41 -0.05
CA ASN A 223 -19.69 -13.83 -0.36
C ASN A 223 -19.72 -15.21 -1.01
N GLN A 224 -18.84 -15.46 -1.96
CA GLN A 224 -18.84 -16.65 -2.79
C GLN A 224 -17.42 -17.13 -3.09
N LEU A 225 -17.22 -18.44 -3.03
CA LEU A 225 -16.10 -19.15 -3.62
C LEU A 225 -16.67 -20.21 -4.58
N VAL A 226 -16.36 -20.13 -5.87
CA VAL A 226 -16.82 -21.07 -6.90
C VAL A 226 -15.65 -21.62 -7.69
N PHE A 227 -15.70 -22.92 -7.94
CA PHE A 227 -14.87 -23.69 -8.85
C PHE A 227 -15.76 -24.12 -10.02
N ASP A 228 -15.33 -23.83 -11.25
CA ASP A 228 -15.99 -24.27 -12.46
C ASP A 228 -15.08 -25.26 -13.17
N ASP A 229 -15.48 -26.53 -13.15
CA ASP A 229 -14.75 -27.66 -13.72
C ASP A 229 -15.25 -28.01 -15.13
N SER A 230 -15.95 -27.08 -15.80
CA SER A 230 -16.33 -27.26 -17.20
C SER A 230 -15.10 -27.57 -18.07
N ASP A 231 -15.24 -28.55 -18.97
CA ASP A 231 -14.14 -29.06 -19.80
C ASP A 231 -13.39 -27.93 -20.53
N GLY A 232 -12.07 -27.86 -20.31
CA GLY A 232 -11.20 -26.86 -20.94
C GLY A 232 -11.42 -25.42 -20.47
N ALA A 233 -12.28 -25.19 -19.49
CA ALA A 233 -12.68 -23.88 -19.01
C ALA A 233 -12.57 -23.75 -17.48
N GLY A 234 -11.54 -24.40 -16.91
CA GLY A 234 -11.25 -24.35 -15.48
C GLY A 234 -11.15 -22.93 -14.94
N ARG A 235 -11.93 -22.63 -13.91
CA ARG A 235 -12.00 -21.29 -13.29
C ARG A 235 -12.21 -21.38 -11.79
N ILE A 236 -11.61 -20.43 -11.08
CA ILE A 236 -11.90 -20.16 -9.66
C ILE A 236 -12.36 -18.70 -9.52
N GLN A 237 -13.42 -18.47 -8.76
CA GLN A 237 -13.89 -17.13 -8.38
C GLN A 237 -14.01 -17.02 -6.86
N LEU A 238 -13.34 -16.03 -6.28
CA LEU A 238 -13.58 -15.56 -4.92
C LEU A 238 -14.19 -14.16 -5.00
N LYS A 239 -15.40 -14.00 -4.50
CA LYS A 239 -16.23 -12.80 -4.71
C LYS A 239 -16.93 -12.35 -3.44
N THR A 240 -17.08 -11.05 -3.29
CA THR A 240 -18.12 -10.43 -2.46
C THR A 240 -18.94 -9.46 -3.29
N THR A 241 -20.25 -9.38 -3.04
CA THR A 241 -21.09 -8.33 -3.65
C THR A 241 -20.70 -6.94 -3.16
N GLN A 242 -20.05 -6.84 -1.99
CA GLN A 242 -19.61 -5.57 -1.44
C GLN A 242 -18.55 -4.91 -2.35
N SER A 243 -18.92 -3.75 -2.89
CA SER A 243 -18.11 -2.99 -3.86
C SER A 243 -17.69 -3.81 -5.07
N GLY A 244 -18.44 -4.86 -5.43
CA GLY A 244 -18.09 -5.73 -6.55
C GLY A 244 -16.67 -6.32 -6.45
N THR A 245 -16.22 -6.70 -5.26
CA THR A 245 -14.82 -7.11 -5.08
C THR A 245 -14.63 -8.57 -5.44
N GLU A 246 -13.70 -8.87 -6.36
CA GLU A 246 -13.51 -10.21 -6.92
C GLU A 246 -12.05 -10.53 -7.23
N LEU A 247 -11.66 -11.78 -6.98
CA LEU A 247 -10.48 -12.45 -7.54
C LEU A 247 -10.97 -13.58 -8.44
N ASN A 248 -10.71 -13.48 -9.74
CA ASN A 248 -11.04 -14.49 -10.74
C ASN A 248 -9.75 -15.08 -11.34
N LEU A 249 -9.66 -16.40 -11.44
CA LEU A 249 -8.51 -17.15 -11.94
C LEU A 249 -8.92 -18.11 -13.06
N GLY A 250 -8.08 -18.26 -14.08
CA GLY A 250 -8.27 -19.22 -15.17
C GLY A 250 -9.12 -18.64 -16.30
N HIS A 251 -10.20 -19.36 -16.67
CA HIS A 251 -11.10 -18.98 -17.75
C HIS A 251 -12.16 -17.97 -17.28
N LEU A 252 -11.94 -16.69 -17.55
CA LEU A 252 -12.82 -15.62 -17.10
C LEU A 252 -14.06 -15.56 -18.01
N VAL A 253 -15.24 -15.64 -17.41
CA VAL A 253 -16.53 -15.56 -18.11
C VAL A 253 -17.45 -14.56 -17.46
N HIS A 254 -18.39 -14.01 -18.22
CA HIS A 254 -19.54 -13.32 -17.67
C HIS A 254 -20.34 -14.28 -16.78
N THR A 255 -20.84 -13.78 -15.65
CA THR A 255 -21.61 -14.58 -14.69
C THR A 255 -22.75 -13.72 -14.19
N ALA A 256 -23.97 -14.12 -14.55
CA ALA A 256 -25.20 -13.52 -14.05
C ALA A 256 -25.86 -14.56 -13.15
N ASP A 257 -25.43 -14.58 -11.89
CA ASP A 257 -25.77 -15.65 -10.95
C ASP A 257 -25.43 -17.07 -11.48
N ASN A 258 -26.37 -18.01 -11.51
CA ASN A 258 -26.19 -19.37 -12.04
C ASN A 258 -26.12 -19.44 -13.58
N TYR A 259 -26.31 -18.31 -14.29
CA TYR A 259 -26.06 -18.20 -15.72
C TYR A 259 -24.55 -18.13 -16.01
N ARG A 260 -24.08 -19.11 -16.79
CA ARG A 260 -22.70 -19.20 -17.25
C ARG A 260 -22.55 -18.54 -18.62
N GLY A 261 -22.16 -17.28 -18.59
CA GLY A 261 -22.11 -16.41 -19.77
C GLY A 261 -20.90 -16.61 -20.68
N SER A 262 -20.73 -15.64 -21.57
CA SER A 262 -19.67 -15.65 -22.59
C SER A 262 -18.28 -15.43 -22.01
N PHE A 263 -17.27 -15.77 -22.81
CA PHE A 263 -15.86 -15.56 -22.49
C PHE A 263 -15.51 -14.07 -22.33
N ARG A 264 -14.90 -13.71 -21.20
CA ARG A 264 -14.41 -12.35 -20.87
C ARG A 264 -12.88 -12.22 -20.95
N GLY A 265 -12.14 -13.32 -20.78
CA GLY A 265 -10.67 -13.28 -20.78
C GLY A 265 -10.04 -14.52 -20.17
N ASN A 266 -8.72 -14.60 -20.18
CA ASN A 266 -7.96 -15.68 -19.52
C ASN A 266 -6.89 -15.08 -18.60
N GLY A 267 -6.62 -15.74 -17.48
CA GLY A 267 -5.53 -15.38 -16.57
C GLY A 267 -6.05 -15.05 -15.18
N ILE A 268 -5.65 -13.88 -14.67
CA ILE A 268 -6.03 -13.39 -13.34
C ILE A 268 -6.72 -12.03 -13.47
N GLU A 269 -7.82 -11.84 -12.76
CA GLU A 269 -8.48 -10.55 -12.59
C GLU A 269 -8.69 -10.33 -11.09
N LEU A 270 -8.10 -9.25 -10.57
CA LEU A 270 -8.40 -8.71 -9.26
C LEU A 270 -9.11 -7.37 -9.48
N ARG A 271 -10.36 -7.25 -9.05
CA ARG A 271 -11.15 -6.03 -9.22
C ARG A 271 -11.90 -5.62 -7.96
N THR A 272 -12.21 -4.33 -7.87
CA THR A 272 -13.13 -3.73 -6.90
C THR A 272 -13.56 -2.37 -7.41
N ASP A 273 -14.78 -1.95 -7.05
CA ASP A 273 -15.28 -0.59 -7.30
C ASP A 273 -14.86 0.38 -6.17
N ALA A 274 -14.21 -0.15 -5.11
CA ALA A 274 -13.63 0.62 -4.01
C ALA A 274 -12.10 0.71 -4.14
N TRP A 275 -11.40 0.93 -3.02
CA TRP A 275 -9.94 1.00 -3.00
C TRP A 275 -9.29 -0.39 -2.98
N GLY A 276 -8.18 -0.55 -3.70
CA GLY A 276 -7.31 -1.72 -3.64
C GLY A 276 -5.96 -1.39 -3.02
N ALA A 277 -5.38 -2.34 -2.29
CA ALA A 277 -4.02 -2.23 -1.77
C ALA A 277 -3.27 -3.55 -1.93
N LEU A 278 -2.10 -3.51 -2.57
CA LEU A 278 -1.15 -4.62 -2.65
C LEU A 278 0.13 -4.22 -1.92
N ARG A 279 0.52 -5.01 -0.92
CA ARG A 279 1.71 -4.75 -0.08
C ARG A 279 2.53 -6.03 0.10
N ALA A 280 3.82 -5.93 -0.19
CA ALA A 280 4.79 -6.99 0.05
C ALA A 280 6.01 -6.38 0.75
N GLY A 281 6.17 -6.68 2.04
CA GLY A 281 7.22 -6.09 2.89
C GLY A 281 8.64 -6.42 2.44
N SER A 282 8.80 -7.48 1.63
CA SER A 282 10.08 -7.94 1.07
C SER A 282 10.23 -7.59 -0.42
N GLY A 283 9.35 -6.75 -0.98
CA GLY A 283 9.41 -6.31 -2.38
C GLY A 283 8.41 -7.01 -3.31
N TRP A 284 8.31 -6.50 -4.54
CA TRP A 284 7.44 -7.02 -5.61
C TRP A 284 8.23 -7.29 -6.89
N LEU A 285 7.88 -8.37 -7.57
CA LEU A 285 8.27 -8.61 -8.95
C LEU A 285 7.02 -8.62 -9.84
N VAL A 286 6.96 -7.70 -10.79
CA VAL A 286 5.90 -7.62 -11.80
C VAL A 286 6.55 -7.82 -13.16
N SER A 287 6.26 -8.94 -13.82
CA SER A 287 6.95 -9.35 -15.04
C SER A 287 6.01 -9.90 -16.10
N SER A 288 6.29 -9.60 -17.38
CA SER A 288 5.68 -10.27 -18.53
C SER A 288 6.60 -11.32 -19.18
N TYR A 289 7.75 -11.60 -18.57
CA TYR A 289 8.55 -12.77 -18.93
C TYR A 289 7.90 -14.03 -18.36
N GLY A 290 7.47 -14.91 -19.25
CA GLY A 290 6.90 -16.19 -18.85
C GLY A 290 7.94 -17.08 -18.18
N VAL A 291 7.51 -17.78 -17.13
CA VAL A 291 8.27 -18.86 -16.50
C VAL A 291 7.68 -20.21 -16.90
N SER A 292 8.54 -21.22 -17.02
CA SER A 292 8.10 -22.61 -17.14
C SER A 292 7.46 -23.05 -15.83
N HIS A 293 6.12 -23.12 -15.83
CA HIS A 293 5.33 -23.54 -14.68
C HIS A 293 4.27 -24.56 -15.10
N SER A 294 4.48 -25.81 -14.71
CA SER A 294 3.62 -26.95 -14.96
C SER A 294 3.63 -27.90 -13.74
N ALA A 295 2.84 -28.97 -13.81
CA ALA A 295 2.87 -30.01 -12.79
C ALA A 295 4.26 -30.69 -12.67
N SER A 296 5.05 -30.71 -13.75
CA SER A 296 6.36 -31.39 -13.80
C SER A 296 7.57 -30.45 -13.82
N GLN A 297 7.35 -29.14 -13.98
CA GLN A 297 8.42 -28.13 -14.04
C GLN A 297 7.99 -26.88 -13.30
N ARG A 298 8.80 -26.42 -12.34
CA ARG A 298 8.57 -25.16 -11.63
C ARG A 298 9.86 -24.36 -11.59
N GLN A 299 9.91 -23.29 -12.35
CA GLN A 299 10.93 -22.25 -12.18
C GLN A 299 10.67 -21.46 -10.89
N THR A 300 11.72 -20.85 -10.35
CA THR A 300 11.66 -20.13 -9.09
C THR A 300 10.93 -18.81 -9.27
N ALA A 301 10.17 -18.40 -8.26
CA ALA A 301 9.35 -17.19 -8.33
C ALA A 301 10.19 -15.90 -8.47
N GLY A 302 11.45 -15.92 -7.99
CA GLY A 302 12.39 -14.82 -8.09
C GLY A 302 13.29 -14.86 -9.32
N ASP A 303 13.11 -15.80 -10.25
CA ASP A 303 13.96 -15.90 -11.45
C ASP A 303 13.64 -14.81 -12.48
N VAL A 304 14.57 -13.89 -12.71
CA VAL A 304 14.39 -12.79 -13.69
C VAL A 304 15.65 -12.49 -14.50
N PRO A 305 16.21 -13.47 -15.23
CA PRO A 305 17.50 -13.32 -15.92
C PRO A 305 17.46 -12.19 -16.97
N ALA A 306 16.32 -11.99 -17.61
CA ALA A 306 16.14 -10.91 -18.58
C ALA A 306 16.15 -9.51 -17.94
N GLY A 307 15.57 -9.36 -16.74
CA GLY A 307 15.59 -8.10 -16.00
C GLY A 307 17.01 -7.69 -15.64
N TYR A 308 17.78 -8.63 -15.09
CA TYR A 308 19.20 -8.42 -14.82
C TYR A 308 20.01 -8.13 -16.09
N GLY A 309 19.73 -8.83 -17.20
CA GLY A 309 20.36 -8.57 -18.50
C GLY A 309 20.15 -7.14 -19.00
N LEU A 310 18.93 -6.61 -18.89
CA LEU A 310 18.62 -5.21 -19.23
C LEU A 310 19.39 -4.22 -18.35
N LEU A 311 19.45 -4.48 -17.04
CA LEU A 311 20.18 -3.64 -16.10
C LEU A 311 21.70 -3.63 -16.40
N ASN A 312 22.27 -4.77 -16.78
CA ASN A 312 23.67 -4.84 -17.21
C ASN A 312 23.96 -4.03 -18.47
N THR A 313 23.07 -4.10 -19.47
CA THR A 313 23.18 -3.26 -20.67
C THR A 313 23.08 -1.78 -20.30
N ALA A 314 22.14 -1.41 -19.42
CA ALA A 314 21.98 -0.04 -18.92
C ALA A 314 23.23 0.44 -18.17
N ASN A 315 23.82 -0.40 -17.31
CA ASN A 315 25.05 -0.08 -16.58
C ASN A 315 26.23 0.19 -17.52
N ARG A 316 26.44 -0.67 -18.53
CA ARG A 316 27.52 -0.49 -19.52
C ARG A 316 27.35 0.75 -20.37
N LEU A 317 26.12 0.99 -20.87
CA LEU A 317 25.79 2.15 -21.66
C LEU A 317 25.97 3.44 -20.84
N GLY A 318 25.41 3.46 -19.63
CA GLY A 318 25.55 4.56 -18.71
C GLY A 318 27.02 4.86 -18.39
N ALA A 319 27.84 3.84 -18.15
CA ALA A 319 29.27 4.03 -17.87
C ALA A 319 30.00 4.71 -19.05
N SER A 320 29.70 4.29 -20.28
CA SER A 320 30.26 4.91 -21.49
C SER A 320 29.80 6.37 -21.65
N LEU A 321 28.53 6.67 -21.37
CA LEU A 321 28.00 8.03 -21.43
C LEU A 321 28.53 8.93 -20.30
N SER A 322 28.73 8.38 -19.10
CA SER A 322 29.36 9.10 -17.99
C SER A 322 30.82 9.42 -18.31
N GLN A 323 31.56 8.48 -18.88
CA GLN A 323 32.94 8.72 -19.32
C GLN A 323 33.00 9.78 -20.43
N LEU A 324 32.04 9.78 -21.35
CA LEU A 324 31.92 10.81 -22.37
C LEU A 324 31.68 12.19 -21.75
N ALA A 325 30.77 12.29 -20.78
CA ALA A 325 30.51 13.53 -20.06
C ALA A 325 31.78 14.04 -19.36
N GLU A 326 32.51 13.17 -18.66
CA GLU A 326 33.78 13.52 -18.00
C GLU A 326 34.84 13.99 -19.01
N SER A 327 34.99 13.27 -20.12
CA SER A 327 35.98 13.61 -21.17
C SER A 327 35.69 14.96 -21.86
N HIS A 328 34.43 15.39 -21.84
CA HIS A 328 33.99 16.69 -22.36
C HIS A 328 33.75 17.74 -21.26
N LEU A 329 34.25 17.49 -20.04
CA LEU A 329 34.18 18.41 -18.90
C LEU A 329 32.73 18.81 -18.52
N SER A 330 31.79 17.90 -18.73
CA SER A 330 30.40 18.00 -18.27
C SER A 330 30.23 17.28 -16.93
N VAL A 331 29.04 17.34 -16.33
CA VAL A 331 28.75 16.64 -15.07
C VAL A 331 28.56 15.13 -15.33
N SER A 332 29.15 14.31 -14.47
CA SER A 332 29.07 12.84 -14.56
C SER A 332 27.72 12.31 -14.08
N ILE A 333 27.44 11.03 -14.39
CA ILE A 333 26.15 10.39 -14.03
C ILE A 333 26.22 9.88 -12.59
N ALA A 334 25.51 10.55 -11.68
CA ALA A 334 25.52 10.24 -10.24
C ALA A 334 25.13 8.79 -9.91
N ALA A 335 24.21 8.17 -10.66
CA ALA A 335 23.77 6.79 -10.39
C ALA A 335 24.85 5.71 -10.63
N LEU A 336 25.94 6.06 -11.30
CA LEU A 336 27.08 5.17 -11.56
C LEU A 336 28.29 5.47 -10.69
N LYS A 337 28.34 6.66 -10.09
CA LYS A 337 29.44 7.11 -9.23
C LYS A 337 29.07 7.17 -7.76
N GLY A 338 27.79 7.31 -7.44
CA GLY A 338 27.28 7.66 -6.11
C GLY A 338 26.84 9.13 -6.06
N SER A 339 25.70 9.39 -5.41
CA SER A 339 25.05 10.71 -5.38
C SER A 339 25.59 11.63 -4.27
N TYR A 340 26.03 11.05 -3.15
CA TYR A 340 26.58 11.76 -1.99
C TYR A 340 28.03 11.36 -1.67
N LYS A 341 28.37 10.08 -1.87
CA LYS A 341 29.71 9.51 -1.66
C LYS A 341 30.02 8.59 -2.83
N ALA A 342 31.27 8.63 -3.27
CA ALA A 342 31.76 7.71 -4.30
C ALA A 342 31.50 6.25 -3.91
N ASP A 343 30.99 5.47 -4.87
CA ASP A 343 30.69 4.04 -4.73
C ASP A 343 29.75 3.72 -3.55
N ALA A 344 28.76 4.59 -3.30
CA ALA A 344 27.75 4.37 -2.29
C ALA A 344 26.35 4.79 -2.78
N SER A 345 25.33 4.16 -2.20
CA SER A 345 23.91 4.46 -2.41
C SER A 345 23.12 4.20 -1.13
N ALA A 346 21.88 4.68 -1.09
CA ALA A 346 20.98 4.39 0.01
C ALA A 346 20.67 2.88 0.15
N LEU A 347 20.78 2.12 -0.95
CA LEU A 347 20.54 0.67 -1.00
C LEU A 347 21.78 -0.14 -0.59
N ASN A 348 22.98 0.38 -0.84
CA ASN A 348 24.23 -0.30 -0.51
C ASN A 348 25.36 0.73 -0.29
N GLU A 349 25.96 0.76 0.89
CA GLU A 349 27.00 1.73 1.27
C GLU A 349 28.35 1.55 0.54
N SER A 350 28.49 0.45 -0.21
CA SER A 350 29.69 0.07 -0.96
C SER A 350 29.43 -0.13 -2.46
N ALA A 351 28.28 0.32 -2.97
CA ALA A 351 28.00 0.35 -4.39
C ALA A 351 27.15 1.58 -4.77
N ALA A 352 27.47 2.20 -5.91
CA ALA A 352 26.63 3.24 -6.51
C ALA A 352 25.23 2.69 -6.87
N PRO A 353 24.22 3.56 -7.08
CA PRO A 353 22.81 3.14 -7.21
C PRO A 353 22.52 2.03 -8.24
N ILE A 354 23.03 2.14 -9.47
CA ILE A 354 22.79 1.13 -10.51
C ILE A 354 23.49 -0.20 -10.18
N PRO A 355 24.80 -0.22 -9.85
CA PRO A 355 25.47 -1.44 -9.37
C PRO A 355 24.82 -2.08 -8.13
N ALA A 356 24.33 -1.28 -7.17
CA ALA A 356 23.64 -1.76 -5.98
C ALA A 356 22.35 -2.49 -6.34
N LEU A 357 21.51 -1.90 -7.20
CA LEU A 357 20.31 -2.57 -7.73
C LEU A 357 20.67 -3.86 -8.49
N GLY A 358 21.80 -3.86 -9.20
CA GLY A 358 22.34 -5.04 -9.86
C GLY A 358 22.60 -6.21 -8.92
N LYS A 359 23.11 -5.94 -7.71
CA LYS A 359 23.29 -6.98 -6.68
C LYS A 359 21.96 -7.53 -6.19
N VAL A 360 20.99 -6.67 -5.94
CA VAL A 360 19.65 -7.09 -5.49
C VAL A 360 18.99 -8.04 -6.50
N MET A 361 19.07 -7.72 -7.79
CA MET A 361 18.50 -8.56 -8.85
C MET A 361 19.28 -9.87 -9.10
N GLN A 362 20.51 -9.97 -8.62
CA GLN A 362 21.37 -11.17 -8.68
C GLN A 362 21.31 -12.00 -7.40
N GLY A 363 20.42 -11.66 -6.48
CA GLY A 363 20.32 -12.34 -5.20
C GLY A 363 20.09 -13.84 -5.34
N MET A 364 20.74 -14.59 -4.48
CA MET A 364 20.68 -16.03 -4.39
C MET A 364 20.42 -16.40 -2.93
N VAL A 365 19.38 -17.19 -2.67
CA VAL A 365 18.97 -17.60 -1.32
C VAL A 365 18.89 -19.11 -1.21
N ASP A 366 19.11 -19.66 -0.01
CA ASP A 366 19.00 -21.09 0.26
C ASP A 366 17.70 -21.71 -0.28
N SER A 367 17.83 -22.86 -0.93
CA SER A 367 16.74 -23.57 -1.60
C SER A 367 15.89 -24.46 -0.69
N SER A 368 16.32 -24.67 0.56
CA SER A 368 15.84 -25.74 1.43
C SER A 368 15.36 -25.26 2.79
N GLU A 369 16.05 -24.30 3.40
CA GLU A 369 15.81 -23.84 4.77
C GLU A 369 15.42 -22.37 4.78
N MET A 370 14.23 -22.07 5.29
CA MET A 370 13.65 -20.73 5.25
C MET A 370 14.49 -19.70 6.04
N ASP A 371 15.00 -20.07 7.21
CA ASP A 371 15.83 -19.17 8.03
C ASP A 371 17.17 -18.86 7.35
N ALA A 372 17.76 -19.83 6.66
CA ALA A 372 18.97 -19.65 5.88
C ALA A 372 18.72 -18.73 4.68
N ALA A 373 17.60 -18.91 3.98
CA ALA A 373 17.20 -18.05 2.87
C ALA A 373 17.02 -16.58 3.30
N TYR A 374 16.44 -16.33 4.48
CA TYR A 374 16.39 -14.98 5.05
C TYR A 374 17.77 -14.43 5.40
N GLY A 375 18.67 -15.28 5.92
CA GLY A 375 20.06 -14.93 6.18
C GLY A 375 20.82 -14.52 4.92
N ASP A 376 20.67 -15.29 3.83
CA ASP A 376 21.27 -14.99 2.53
C ASP A 376 20.79 -13.67 1.95
N ALA A 377 19.48 -13.42 2.00
CA ALA A 377 18.89 -12.16 1.55
C ALA A 377 19.46 -10.98 2.35
N ALA A 378 19.51 -11.09 3.69
CA ALA A 378 20.09 -10.06 4.55
C ALA A 378 21.59 -9.82 4.30
N ALA A 379 22.34 -10.86 3.89
CA ALA A 379 23.74 -10.77 3.50
C ALA A 379 23.96 -10.28 2.06
N GLN A 380 22.88 -10.02 1.30
CA GLN A 380 22.91 -9.72 -0.13
C GLN A 380 23.73 -10.76 -0.93
N ASN A 381 23.55 -12.05 -0.62
CA ASN A 381 24.26 -13.15 -1.26
C ASN A 381 23.93 -13.21 -2.76
N THR A 382 24.95 -13.31 -3.61
CA THR A 382 24.81 -13.44 -5.07
C THR A 382 25.51 -14.68 -5.61
N GLN A 383 25.93 -15.61 -4.75
CA GLN A 383 26.71 -16.79 -5.17
C GLN A 383 25.79 -17.86 -5.75
N PRO A 384 25.94 -18.23 -7.03
CA PRO A 384 25.14 -19.28 -7.62
C PRO A 384 25.76 -20.64 -7.27
N THR A 385 25.17 -21.33 -6.29
CA THR A 385 25.50 -22.74 -6.00
C THR A 385 24.28 -23.62 -6.22
N ASP A 386 24.49 -24.94 -6.30
CA ASP A 386 23.41 -25.92 -6.46
C ASP A 386 22.39 -25.89 -5.30
N GLN A 387 22.71 -25.21 -4.19
CA GLN A 387 21.84 -25.08 -3.02
C GLN A 387 21.11 -23.74 -2.95
N HIS A 388 21.33 -22.82 -3.90
CA HIS A 388 20.68 -21.50 -3.89
C HIS A 388 19.79 -21.28 -5.12
N LEU A 389 18.77 -20.45 -4.94
CA LEU A 389 17.80 -20.08 -5.96
C LEU A 389 17.77 -18.56 -6.16
N PRO A 390 17.51 -18.08 -7.39
CA PRO A 390 17.33 -16.66 -7.67
C PRO A 390 16.21 -16.02 -6.84
N HIS A 391 16.51 -14.89 -6.20
CA HIS A 391 15.58 -14.13 -5.35
C HIS A 391 16.08 -12.69 -5.16
N HIS A 392 15.18 -11.71 -5.02
CA HIS A 392 15.60 -10.35 -4.64
C HIS A 392 16.03 -10.29 -3.17
N THR A 393 17.15 -9.63 -2.86
CA THR A 393 17.69 -9.57 -1.48
C THR A 393 17.06 -8.47 -0.63
N ASP A 394 16.50 -7.45 -1.27
CA ASP A 394 16.04 -6.21 -0.65
C ASP A 394 14.61 -5.87 -1.08
N PRO A 395 13.87 -5.04 -0.32
CA PRO A 395 12.48 -4.71 -0.59
C PRO A 395 12.29 -3.76 -1.77
N VAL A 396 12.59 -4.25 -2.97
CA VAL A 396 12.48 -3.51 -4.24
C VAL A 396 11.20 -3.89 -4.99
N ILE A 397 10.66 -2.94 -5.77
CA ILE A 397 9.61 -3.21 -6.75
C ILE A 397 10.26 -3.21 -8.13
N SER A 398 10.36 -4.38 -8.75
CA SER A 398 10.88 -4.53 -10.11
C SER A 398 9.73 -4.73 -11.09
N VAL A 399 9.60 -3.82 -12.05
CA VAL A 399 8.62 -3.92 -13.16
C VAL A 399 9.38 -4.18 -14.45
N ILE A 400 9.21 -5.37 -15.03
CA ILE A 400 10.03 -5.87 -16.13
C ILE A 400 9.13 -6.36 -17.26
N ALA A 401 9.13 -5.63 -18.37
CA ALA A 401 8.32 -5.97 -19.54
C ALA A 401 9.18 -6.61 -20.64
N LYS A 402 8.72 -7.73 -21.21
CA LYS A 402 9.40 -8.42 -22.33
C LYS A 402 9.37 -7.62 -23.63
N ASN A 403 8.29 -6.88 -23.86
CA ASN A 403 8.11 -6.02 -25.03
C ASN A 403 8.05 -4.56 -24.57
N ASP A 404 6.85 -4.03 -24.35
CA ASP A 404 6.65 -2.62 -23.99
C ASP A 404 6.10 -2.45 -22.56
N LEU A 405 6.41 -1.30 -21.95
CA LEU A 405 5.83 -0.82 -20.70
C LEU A 405 5.27 0.60 -20.94
N SER A 406 3.99 0.82 -20.63
CA SER A 406 3.34 2.13 -20.76
C SER A 406 2.81 2.61 -19.43
N MET A 407 2.99 3.90 -19.14
CA MET A 407 2.44 4.59 -17.98
C MET A 407 1.68 5.81 -18.49
N THR A 408 0.36 5.84 -18.27
CA THR A 408 -0.52 6.92 -18.78
C THR A 408 -1.47 7.36 -17.67
N ALA A 409 -1.67 8.67 -17.54
CA ALA A 409 -2.67 9.26 -16.66
C ALA A 409 -3.44 10.36 -17.41
N ARG A 410 -4.73 10.54 -17.08
CA ARG A 410 -5.53 11.65 -17.63
C ARG A 410 -5.12 13.00 -17.04
N GLN A 411 -4.66 13.00 -15.79
CA GLN A 411 -4.17 14.18 -15.08
C GLN A 411 -2.64 14.15 -15.10
N ASP A 412 -2.01 13.91 -13.95
CA ASP A 412 -0.57 14.03 -13.79
C ASP A 412 0.12 12.67 -13.61
N VAL A 413 1.36 12.57 -14.08
CA VAL A 413 2.31 11.52 -13.70
C VAL A 413 3.43 12.19 -12.91
N GLN A 414 3.61 11.79 -11.66
CA GLN A 414 4.65 12.33 -10.78
C GLN A 414 5.63 11.24 -10.37
N LEU A 415 6.93 11.52 -10.53
CA LEU A 415 8.03 10.66 -10.09
C LEU A 415 8.83 11.41 -9.02
N ASN A 416 8.72 10.99 -7.77
CA ASN A 416 9.50 11.52 -6.65
C ASN A 416 10.52 10.47 -6.23
N VAL A 417 11.80 10.81 -6.26
CA VAL A 417 12.88 9.87 -5.98
C VAL A 417 13.83 10.50 -4.96
N GLY A 418 14.17 9.75 -3.90
CA GLY A 418 15.04 10.25 -2.82
C GLY A 418 16.52 10.32 -3.18
N GLU A 419 16.97 9.53 -4.17
CA GLU A 419 18.39 9.46 -4.55
C GLU A 419 18.65 9.80 -6.03
N THR A 420 18.35 8.91 -6.97
CA THR A 420 18.56 9.17 -8.41
C THR A 420 17.41 8.66 -9.29
N LEU A 421 16.91 9.51 -10.18
CA LEU A 421 16.02 9.10 -11.29
C LEU A 421 16.86 8.91 -12.55
N ASN A 422 16.81 7.71 -13.13
CA ASN A 422 17.60 7.35 -14.31
C ASN A 422 16.69 6.97 -15.47
N VAL A 423 16.87 7.64 -16.61
CA VAL A 423 16.21 7.32 -17.88
C VAL A 423 17.30 6.96 -18.88
N LEU A 424 17.51 5.66 -19.08
CA LEU A 424 18.58 5.11 -19.91
C LEU A 424 17.99 4.41 -21.13
N ASN A 425 18.40 4.84 -22.31
CA ASN A 425 17.84 4.38 -23.58
C ASN A 425 19.00 3.94 -24.48
N ALA A 426 18.92 2.73 -25.04
CA ALA A 426 19.92 2.28 -26.03
C ALA A 426 19.79 3.02 -27.38
N ALA A 427 18.60 3.53 -27.68
CA ALA A 427 18.30 4.36 -28.84
C ALA A 427 17.97 5.80 -28.37
N ASP A 428 16.80 6.32 -28.74
CA ASP A 428 16.42 7.70 -28.48
C ASP A 428 15.62 7.86 -27.17
N SER A 429 15.67 9.08 -26.61
CA SER A 429 14.75 9.56 -25.57
C SER A 429 14.04 10.80 -26.08
N GLN A 430 12.73 10.87 -25.88
CA GLN A 430 11.86 11.91 -26.44
C GLN A 430 11.03 12.55 -25.34
N PHE A 431 11.11 13.87 -25.21
CA PHE A 431 10.29 14.65 -24.28
C PHE A 431 9.43 15.63 -25.09
N THR A 432 8.14 15.33 -25.21
CA THR A 432 7.18 16.16 -25.95
C THR A 432 6.21 16.79 -24.97
N THR A 433 6.10 18.12 -24.98
CA THR A 433 5.18 18.85 -24.12
C THR A 433 4.34 19.82 -24.94
N GLY A 434 3.03 19.89 -24.65
CA GLY A 434 2.14 20.89 -25.25
C GLY A 434 2.22 22.27 -24.57
N GLY A 435 2.75 22.31 -23.35
CA GLY A 435 2.92 23.53 -22.55
C GLY A 435 4.38 23.96 -22.47
N VAL A 436 4.93 23.99 -21.26
CA VAL A 436 6.30 24.45 -21.00
C VAL A 436 7.15 23.30 -20.48
N PHE A 437 8.32 23.10 -21.08
CA PHE A 437 9.33 22.17 -20.57
C PHE A 437 10.26 22.94 -19.61
N ARG A 438 10.37 22.48 -18.36
CA ARG A 438 11.18 23.12 -17.31
C ARG A 438 12.17 22.14 -16.74
N VAL A 439 13.40 22.60 -16.55
CA VAL A 439 14.48 21.87 -15.87
C VAL A 439 15.06 22.80 -14.81
N HIS A 440 15.02 22.36 -13.56
CA HIS A 440 15.60 23.06 -12.42
C HIS A 440 16.55 22.09 -11.70
N SER A 441 17.74 22.56 -11.33
CA SER A 441 18.74 21.78 -10.59
C SER A 441 19.36 22.66 -9.51
N GLY A 442 19.60 22.08 -8.33
CA GLY A 442 20.22 22.79 -7.21
C GLY A 442 21.74 22.93 -7.32
N GLN A 443 22.38 22.23 -8.26
CA GLN A 443 23.84 22.26 -8.42
C GLN A 443 24.24 22.58 -9.87
N ALA A 444 23.91 21.68 -10.80
CA ALA A 444 24.33 21.80 -12.19
C ALA A 444 23.34 21.14 -13.17
N ILE A 445 23.33 21.63 -14.40
CA ILE A 445 22.67 21.00 -15.55
C ILE A 445 23.76 20.71 -16.58
N GLY A 446 23.95 19.44 -16.93
CA GLY A 446 24.87 19.03 -18.00
C GLY A 446 24.13 18.49 -19.22
N LEU A 447 24.55 18.94 -20.40
CA LEU A 447 24.04 18.47 -21.68
C LEU A 447 25.23 18.13 -22.59
N THR A 448 25.44 16.84 -22.85
CA THR A 448 26.54 16.35 -23.69
C THR A 448 25.96 15.60 -24.89
N ALA A 449 26.37 15.95 -26.11
CA ALA A 449 25.88 15.35 -27.35
C ALA A 449 27.01 15.11 -28.36
N GLY A 450 26.78 14.21 -29.33
CA GLY A 450 27.68 14.01 -30.47
C GLY A 450 28.97 13.23 -30.19
N GLY A 451 29.09 12.57 -29.04
CA GLY A 451 30.29 11.80 -28.67
C GLY A 451 30.36 10.37 -29.22
N LEU A 452 29.24 9.81 -29.66
CA LEU A 452 29.17 8.46 -30.23
C LEU A 452 29.07 8.55 -31.76
N LYS A 453 30.04 7.97 -32.47
CA LYS A 453 30.15 8.01 -33.95
C LYS A 453 29.20 7.05 -34.67
N GLN A 454 27.98 6.84 -34.16
CA GLN A 454 27.07 5.83 -34.71
C GLN A 454 25.95 6.37 -35.61
N ASN A 455 25.62 7.67 -35.58
CA ASN A 455 24.48 8.22 -36.34
C ASN A 455 24.84 9.44 -37.20
N THR A 456 24.01 9.69 -38.23
CA THR A 456 24.09 10.81 -39.19
C THR A 456 23.75 12.19 -38.58
N ILE A 457 23.13 12.22 -37.41
CA ILE A 457 22.80 13.44 -36.67
C ILE A 457 23.79 13.56 -35.51
N ALA A 458 24.76 14.46 -35.63
CA ALA A 458 25.76 14.73 -34.60
C ALA A 458 25.75 16.23 -34.24
N GLY A 459 25.70 16.53 -32.94
CA GLY A 459 25.76 17.90 -32.41
C GLY A 459 24.61 18.23 -31.46
N MET A 460 24.47 19.52 -31.15
CA MET A 460 23.42 20.08 -30.30
C MET A 460 22.69 21.19 -31.07
N GLN A 461 21.36 21.22 -30.98
CA GLN A 461 20.51 22.27 -31.54
C GLN A 461 19.65 22.85 -30.43
N LEU A 462 19.70 24.17 -30.27
CA LEU A 462 18.85 24.94 -29.38
C LEU A 462 18.17 26.01 -30.25
N ILE A 463 16.85 25.89 -30.44
CA ILE A 463 16.12 26.71 -31.40
C ILE A 463 14.84 27.22 -30.72
N ALA A 464 14.67 28.54 -30.71
CA ALA A 464 13.38 29.18 -30.44
C ALA A 464 12.75 29.56 -31.79
N ALA A 465 11.65 28.93 -32.17
CA ALA A 465 10.98 29.22 -33.44
C ALA A 465 10.35 30.62 -33.45
N GLN A 466 9.90 31.08 -32.29
CA GLN A 466 9.39 32.42 -32.02
C GLN A 466 9.76 32.82 -30.59
N GLY A 467 9.79 34.13 -30.34
CA GLY A 467 10.18 34.67 -29.04
C GLY A 467 11.70 34.70 -28.84
N ASP A 468 12.10 35.20 -27.67
CA ASP A 468 13.50 35.47 -27.36
C ASP A 468 14.22 34.21 -26.87
N MET A 469 15.50 34.08 -27.24
CA MET A 469 16.42 33.13 -26.60
C MET A 469 17.34 33.89 -25.65
N THR A 470 17.25 33.59 -24.36
CA THR A 470 18.07 34.22 -23.31
C THR A 470 19.02 33.20 -22.69
N ILE A 471 20.31 33.53 -22.68
CA ILE A 471 21.36 32.74 -22.00
C ILE A 471 22.11 33.70 -21.07
N GLN A 472 22.13 33.41 -19.77
CA GLN A 472 22.69 34.27 -18.75
C GLN A 472 23.46 33.47 -17.71
N ALA A 473 24.58 34.01 -17.24
CA ALA A 473 25.25 33.60 -16.02
C ALA A 473 25.25 34.81 -15.07
N HIS A 474 24.44 34.76 -14.00
CA HIS A 474 24.20 35.94 -13.14
C HIS A 474 25.39 36.28 -12.23
N ASN A 475 26.24 35.30 -11.92
CA ASN A 475 27.35 35.47 -10.99
C ASN A 475 28.68 34.88 -11.52
N ASP A 476 28.71 34.42 -12.78
CA ASP A 476 29.90 33.77 -13.35
C ASP A 476 29.96 34.00 -14.87
N ILE A 477 30.93 33.37 -15.53
CA ILE A 477 31.22 33.56 -16.95
C ILE A 477 30.29 32.77 -17.86
N ILE A 478 30.03 33.32 -19.04
CA ILE A 478 29.57 32.55 -20.20
C ILE A 478 30.81 32.25 -21.07
N SER A 479 31.12 30.97 -21.30
CA SER A 479 32.23 30.53 -22.15
C SER A 479 31.73 29.84 -23.43
N LEU A 480 31.80 30.52 -24.57
CA LEU A 480 31.47 29.98 -25.89
C LEU A 480 32.75 29.67 -26.67
N LYS A 481 32.99 28.39 -26.99
CA LYS A 481 34.22 27.91 -27.65
C LYS A 481 33.88 27.01 -28.83
N ALA A 482 34.54 27.22 -29.96
CA ALA A 482 34.45 26.36 -31.14
C ALA A 482 35.86 26.04 -31.64
N LYS A 483 36.11 24.78 -32.02
CA LYS A 483 37.38 24.38 -32.67
C LYS A 483 37.48 24.92 -34.10
N ASN A 484 36.33 24.97 -34.78
CA ASN A 484 36.18 25.56 -36.11
C ASN A 484 35.57 26.96 -35.96
N ASN A 485 34.82 27.41 -36.97
CA ASN A 485 34.22 28.74 -36.97
C ASN A 485 33.21 28.92 -35.83
N LEU A 486 33.29 30.07 -35.16
CA LEU A 486 32.23 30.61 -34.32
C LEU A 486 31.55 31.75 -35.08
N GLU A 487 30.26 31.62 -35.37
CA GLU A 487 29.50 32.63 -36.11
C GLU A 487 28.45 33.28 -35.21
N LEU A 488 28.47 34.61 -35.13
CA LEU A 488 27.44 35.43 -34.51
C LEU A 488 26.83 36.30 -35.61
N LYS A 489 25.54 36.14 -35.88
CA LYS A 489 24.85 36.77 -37.01
C LYS A 489 23.48 37.29 -36.58
N SER A 490 23.18 38.54 -36.92
CA SER A 490 21.83 39.09 -36.92
C SER A 490 21.42 39.30 -38.37
N ALA A 491 20.34 38.64 -38.80
CA ALA A 491 19.94 38.64 -40.21
C ALA A 491 19.26 39.95 -40.63
N GLN A 492 18.62 40.66 -39.70
CA GLN A 492 17.81 41.84 -39.98
C GLN A 492 18.19 43.07 -39.14
N ALA A 493 18.92 42.89 -38.03
CA ALA A 493 19.19 43.94 -37.06
C ALA A 493 20.69 43.98 -36.71
N SER A 494 21.03 44.54 -35.55
CA SER A 494 22.39 44.66 -35.06
C SER A 494 22.85 43.45 -34.27
N ILE A 495 24.18 43.33 -34.13
CA ILE A 495 24.83 42.59 -33.05
C ILE A 495 25.40 43.66 -32.12
N ASP A 496 25.06 43.59 -30.85
CA ASP A 496 25.48 44.56 -29.84
C ASP A 496 26.41 43.89 -28.83
N PHE A 497 27.54 44.55 -28.54
CA PHE A 497 28.50 44.11 -27.54
C PHE A 497 28.67 45.26 -26.53
N ALA A 498 28.29 45.01 -25.29
CA ALA A 498 28.40 45.96 -24.19
C ALA A 498 29.06 45.28 -22.99
N ALA A 499 29.95 46.00 -22.31
CA ALA A 499 30.64 45.53 -21.11
C ALA A 499 30.86 46.69 -20.14
N ALA A 500 30.90 46.40 -18.84
CA ALA A 500 31.15 47.41 -17.80
C ALA A 500 32.61 47.89 -17.79
N THR A 501 33.56 46.99 -18.09
CA THR A 501 35.00 47.28 -18.01
C THR A 501 35.63 47.47 -19.38
N ASP A 502 35.58 46.44 -20.22
CA ASP A 502 36.26 46.41 -21.50
C ASP A 502 35.65 45.42 -22.49
N ILE A 503 35.84 45.68 -23.78
CA ILE A 503 35.60 44.74 -24.87
C ILE A 503 36.90 44.55 -25.63
N THR A 504 37.34 43.30 -25.78
CA THR A 504 38.63 42.99 -26.39
C THR A 504 38.50 41.92 -27.47
N LEU A 505 38.94 42.23 -28.70
CA LEU A 505 39.02 41.32 -29.83
C LEU A 505 40.48 41.04 -30.14
N ARG A 506 40.92 39.77 -30.18
CA ARG A 506 42.34 39.40 -30.37
C ARG A 506 42.50 38.23 -31.32
N THR A 507 43.64 38.18 -31.98
CA THR A 507 44.09 36.99 -32.71
C THR A 507 45.32 36.40 -32.05
N ALA A 508 45.55 35.09 -32.24
CA ALA A 508 46.76 34.42 -31.78
C ALA A 508 48.04 35.03 -32.39
N GLY A 509 47.94 35.68 -33.56
CA GLY A 509 49.02 36.41 -34.22
C GLY A 509 49.33 37.79 -33.63
N GLY A 510 48.69 38.17 -32.52
CA GLY A 510 49.02 39.39 -31.76
C GLY A 510 48.32 40.67 -32.20
N ALA A 511 47.41 40.63 -33.18
CA ALA A 511 46.55 41.78 -33.50
C ALA A 511 45.41 41.88 -32.48
N ALA A 512 45.09 43.10 -32.04
CA ALA A 512 44.03 43.35 -31.06
C ALA A 512 43.33 44.70 -31.25
N ILE A 513 42.05 44.73 -30.91
CA ILE A 513 41.23 45.94 -30.70
C ILE A 513 40.67 45.88 -29.29
N THR A 514 40.93 46.89 -28.48
CA THR A 514 40.43 46.99 -27.09
C THR A 514 39.65 48.29 -26.92
N ILE A 515 38.43 48.19 -26.38
CA ILE A 515 37.58 49.32 -26.00
C ILE A 515 37.52 49.33 -24.47
N ALA A 516 38.08 50.37 -23.83
CA ALA A 516 38.16 50.45 -22.37
C ALA A 516 38.31 51.91 -21.89
N GLY A 517 37.66 52.27 -20.79
CA GLY A 517 37.79 53.60 -20.17
C GLY A 517 37.49 54.77 -21.11
N GLY A 518 36.55 54.58 -22.05
CA GLY A 518 36.20 55.57 -23.08
C GLY A 518 37.18 55.64 -24.27
N ASN A 519 38.22 54.81 -24.30
CA ASN A 519 39.23 54.79 -25.36
C ASN A 519 39.07 53.58 -26.29
N ILE A 520 39.55 53.72 -27.53
CA ILE A 520 39.73 52.62 -28.49
C ILE A 520 41.23 52.47 -28.77
N THR A 521 41.79 51.31 -28.43
CA THR A 521 43.19 50.95 -28.67
C THR A 521 43.27 49.92 -29.79
N VAL A 522 44.00 50.22 -30.87
CA VAL A 522 44.26 49.30 -31.98
C VAL A 522 45.74 48.97 -32.01
N GLN A 523 46.09 47.69 -31.89
CA GLN A 523 47.46 47.20 -31.84
C GLN A 523 47.65 46.04 -32.81
N CYS A 524 48.75 46.02 -33.56
CA CYS A 524 49.16 44.84 -34.31
C CYS A 524 50.68 44.84 -34.56
N PRO A 525 51.33 43.66 -34.62
CA PRO A 525 52.73 43.55 -35.02
C PRO A 525 52.98 43.97 -36.48
N GLY A 526 51.93 43.89 -37.31
CA GLY A 526 51.96 44.26 -38.72
C GLY A 526 51.48 45.69 -38.98
N LYS A 527 50.98 45.91 -40.20
CA LYS A 527 50.46 47.19 -40.66
C LYS A 527 48.97 47.36 -40.28
N ILE A 528 48.62 48.47 -39.65
CA ILE A 528 47.23 48.96 -39.59
C ILE A 528 46.90 49.58 -40.96
N LEU A 529 46.05 48.93 -41.74
CA LEU A 529 45.61 49.42 -43.05
C LEU A 529 44.16 49.92 -42.96
N VAL A 530 43.95 51.22 -43.24
CA VAL A 530 42.61 51.84 -43.24
C VAL A 530 42.25 52.27 -44.67
N GLN A 531 41.33 51.53 -45.30
CA GLN A 531 40.83 51.82 -46.65
C GLN A 531 39.48 52.57 -46.55
N ALA A 532 39.45 53.85 -46.96
CA ALA A 532 38.25 54.69 -46.90
C ALA A 532 38.34 55.83 -47.92
N GLY A 533 37.19 56.19 -48.54
CA GLY A 533 37.08 57.31 -49.49
C GLY A 533 37.22 58.71 -48.86
N GLN A 534 36.92 58.85 -47.57
CA GLN A 534 37.17 60.04 -46.74
C GLN A 534 37.52 59.62 -45.31
N LYS A 535 38.33 60.41 -44.63
CA LYS A 535 38.70 60.22 -43.21
C LYS A 535 38.50 61.55 -42.49
N SER A 536 37.58 61.60 -41.53
CA SER A 536 37.31 62.79 -40.72
C SER A 536 37.33 62.37 -39.25
N PHE A 537 38.15 63.04 -38.45
CA PHE A 537 38.24 62.84 -37.01
C PHE A 537 37.75 64.12 -36.33
N THR A 538 36.48 64.14 -35.94
CA THR A 538 35.89 65.25 -35.18
C THR A 538 36.11 65.04 -33.68
N GLY A 539 35.75 66.03 -32.85
CA GLY A 539 35.88 65.93 -31.39
C GLY A 539 35.08 64.76 -30.80
N GLY A 540 35.50 64.25 -29.65
CA GLY A 540 34.83 63.12 -29.00
C GLY A 540 33.36 63.38 -28.66
N ALA A 541 32.55 62.35 -28.75
CA ALA A 541 31.16 62.32 -28.28
C ALA A 541 30.99 61.18 -27.26
N SER A 542 30.02 61.32 -26.35
CA SER A 542 29.70 60.30 -25.36
C SER A 542 28.27 59.80 -25.58
N LEU A 543 28.08 58.49 -25.50
CA LEU A 543 26.80 57.80 -25.55
C LEU A 543 26.78 56.81 -24.40
N ASN A 544 25.77 56.92 -23.54
CA ASN A 544 25.58 56.00 -22.41
C ASN A 544 24.75 54.79 -22.86
N TYR A 545 25.16 53.60 -22.44
CA TYR A 545 24.42 52.35 -22.62
C TYR A 545 24.06 51.77 -21.25
N ALA A 546 22.77 51.49 -21.01
CA ALA A 546 22.33 50.89 -19.77
C ALA A 546 22.57 49.38 -19.80
N LEU A 547 23.44 48.88 -18.92
CA LEU A 547 23.68 47.45 -18.78
C LEU A 547 22.51 46.77 -18.05
N PRO A 548 22.20 45.51 -18.38
CA PRO A 548 21.15 44.75 -17.69
C PRO A 548 21.51 44.56 -16.20
N MET A 549 20.53 44.81 -15.31
CA MET A 549 20.66 44.49 -13.89
C MET A 549 20.52 42.98 -13.70
N MET A 550 21.55 42.34 -13.15
CA MET A 550 21.52 40.92 -12.82
C MET A 550 20.92 40.71 -11.42
N PRO A 551 19.96 39.79 -11.24
CA PRO A 551 19.50 39.39 -9.92
C PRO A 551 20.63 38.74 -9.13
N SER A 552 20.84 39.16 -7.88
CA SER A 552 21.71 38.47 -6.93
C SER A 552 20.84 37.70 -5.94
N SER A 553 20.73 36.40 -6.13
CA SER A 553 20.05 35.53 -5.16
C SER A 553 20.91 34.29 -4.99
N THR A 554 21.70 34.27 -3.91
CA THR A 554 22.33 33.04 -3.44
C THR A 554 21.32 32.29 -2.60
N LEU A 555 21.17 31.00 -2.88
CA LEU A 555 20.49 30.11 -1.95
C LEU A 555 21.51 29.77 -0.87
N ASP A 556 21.54 30.58 0.18
CA ASP A 556 22.47 30.39 1.30
C ASP A 556 22.06 29.11 2.03
N LEU A 557 22.70 27.99 1.69
CA LEU A 557 22.72 26.81 2.54
C LEU A 557 23.60 27.15 3.75
N VAL A 558 23.01 27.81 4.74
CA VAL A 558 23.71 28.23 5.96
C VAL A 558 24.09 26.97 6.75
N PRO A 559 25.40 26.69 6.97
CA PRO A 559 25.82 25.63 7.87
C PRO A 559 25.23 25.91 9.27
N THR A 560 24.34 25.05 9.72
CA THR A 560 23.64 25.27 11.00
C THR A 560 24.57 24.87 12.13
N LYS A 561 25.10 25.87 12.86
CA LYS A 561 25.86 25.63 14.09
C LYS A 561 24.89 25.57 15.26
N LEU A 562 24.81 24.43 15.93
CA LEU A 562 23.95 24.26 17.09
C LEU A 562 24.58 24.98 18.30
N ASN A 563 23.86 25.97 18.86
CA ASN A 563 24.27 26.68 20.07
C ASN A 563 23.46 26.16 21.26
N LEU A 564 23.89 25.03 21.81
CA LEU A 564 23.14 24.31 22.84
C LEU A 564 23.81 24.48 24.21
N TYR A 565 22.99 24.65 25.24
CA TYR A 565 23.41 24.70 26.64
C TYR A 565 22.59 23.71 27.46
N LEU A 566 23.24 23.04 28.40
CA LEU A 566 22.62 22.13 29.35
C LEU A 566 22.14 22.92 30.57
N SER A 567 20.88 22.77 30.94
CA SER A 567 20.29 23.42 32.12
C SER A 567 19.41 22.45 32.90
N ASP A 568 19.27 22.67 34.20
CA ASP A 568 18.45 21.84 35.09
C ASP A 568 16.93 22.04 34.90
N ALA A 569 16.54 23.21 34.40
CA ALA A 569 15.16 23.56 34.07
C ALA A 569 15.10 24.35 32.74
N ALA A 570 13.90 24.38 32.17
CA ALA A 570 13.58 25.22 31.01
C ALA A 570 13.58 26.70 31.37
N GLY A 571 13.97 27.54 30.40
CA GLY A 571 13.94 28.99 30.52
C GLY A 571 15.25 29.63 30.98
N PRO A 572 15.27 30.98 31.07
CA PRO A 572 16.48 31.75 31.33
C PRO A 572 16.97 31.64 32.78
N PHE A 573 16.17 31.05 33.67
CA PHE A 573 16.48 30.85 35.08
C PHE A 573 16.99 29.43 35.40
N GLY A 574 17.02 28.52 34.40
CA GLY A 574 17.63 27.21 34.57
C GLY A 574 19.12 27.35 34.83
N ALA A 575 19.60 26.75 35.93
CA ALA A 575 21.02 26.74 36.25
C ALA A 575 21.75 25.92 35.18
N ARG A 576 22.79 26.53 34.57
CA ARG A 576 23.67 25.82 33.64
C ARG A 576 24.33 24.65 34.36
N ILE A 577 24.41 23.50 33.70
CA ILE A 577 25.06 22.32 34.26
C ILE A 577 26.43 22.14 33.60
N PRO A 578 27.51 22.64 34.24
CA PRO A 578 28.85 22.56 33.68
C PRO A 578 29.38 21.13 33.69
N LEU A 579 30.35 20.85 32.83
CA LEU A 579 31.14 19.61 32.82
C LEU A 579 30.29 18.32 32.83
N THR A 580 29.12 18.37 32.20
CA THR A 580 28.12 17.30 32.23
C THR A 580 28.22 16.44 30.98
N PRO A 581 28.35 15.11 31.11
CA PRO A 581 28.29 14.21 29.97
C PRO A 581 26.93 14.32 29.27
N TRP A 582 26.97 14.46 27.95
CA TRP A 582 25.79 14.49 27.09
C TRP A 582 25.96 13.54 25.92
N ARG A 583 24.83 13.10 25.36
CA ARG A 583 24.78 12.32 24.13
C ARG A 583 23.61 12.77 23.28
N MET A 584 23.80 12.76 21.97
CA MET A 584 22.68 12.88 21.04
C MET A 584 22.30 11.53 20.49
N VAL A 585 21.01 11.26 20.32
CA VAL A 585 20.47 9.98 19.85
C VAL A 585 19.30 10.16 18.90
N VAL A 586 19.10 9.18 18.01
CA VAL A 586 17.83 9.03 17.31
C VAL A 586 16.91 8.14 18.16
N ALA A 587 15.74 8.64 18.50
CA ALA A 587 14.71 7.91 19.24
C ALA A 587 13.32 8.45 18.91
N LYS A 588 12.31 7.59 19.03
CA LYS A 588 10.92 7.94 18.70
C LYS A 588 10.23 8.86 19.73
N ASP A 589 10.70 8.82 20.98
CA ASP A 589 10.17 9.61 22.09
C ASP A 589 11.25 9.78 23.20
N ALA A 590 10.95 10.61 24.19
CA ALA A 590 11.88 10.96 25.27
C ALA A 590 12.31 9.75 26.13
N ASP A 591 11.37 8.84 26.45
CA ASP A 591 11.67 7.65 27.26
C ASP A 591 12.65 6.72 26.53
N HIS A 592 12.43 6.50 25.24
CA HIS A 592 13.34 5.73 24.42
C HIS A 592 14.67 6.47 24.22
N ALA A 593 14.68 7.80 24.16
CA ALA A 593 15.91 8.58 24.11
C ALA A 593 16.75 8.38 25.37
N LEU A 594 16.15 8.40 26.57
CA LEU A 594 16.81 8.16 27.85
C LEU A 594 17.37 6.74 27.97
N MET A 595 16.67 5.74 27.39
CA MET A 595 17.12 4.34 27.40
C MET A 595 18.09 3.98 26.27
N GLN A 596 18.22 4.82 25.24
CA GLN A 596 19.05 4.54 24.08
C GLN A 596 20.55 4.51 24.43
N LYS A 597 21.19 3.35 24.23
CA LYS A 597 22.59 3.12 24.61
C LYS A 597 23.59 3.47 23.52
N THR A 598 23.14 3.58 22.27
CA THR A 598 24.01 3.88 21.12
C THR A 598 23.86 5.35 20.73
N PRO A 599 24.84 6.21 21.06
CA PRO A 599 24.80 7.62 20.72
C PRO A 599 25.16 7.89 19.25
N LEU A 600 24.51 8.89 18.64
CA LEU A 600 24.97 9.51 17.38
C LEU A 600 26.34 10.16 17.61
N ILE A 601 26.38 11.01 18.64
CA ILE A 601 27.58 11.69 19.12
C ILE A 601 27.49 11.83 20.64
N THR A 602 28.64 11.90 21.29
CA THR A 602 28.76 12.16 22.73
C THR A 602 29.78 13.24 23.00
N GLY A 603 29.67 13.84 24.18
CA GLY A 603 30.69 14.74 24.69
C GLY A 603 30.40 15.14 26.12
N THR A 604 31.13 16.15 26.57
CA THR A 604 30.95 16.77 27.89
C THR A 604 30.76 18.26 27.67
N SER A 605 29.84 18.88 28.39
CA SER A 605 29.67 20.34 28.31
C SER A 605 30.88 21.08 28.89
N ASP A 606 31.09 22.32 28.49
CA ASP A 606 32.17 23.16 29.03
C ASP A 606 31.85 23.69 30.45
N ALA A 607 32.68 24.62 30.95
CA ALA A 607 32.54 25.21 32.27
C ALA A 607 31.28 26.11 32.40
N GLU A 608 30.65 26.45 31.28
CA GLU A 608 29.44 27.24 31.17
C GLU A 608 28.21 26.38 30.83
N GLY A 609 28.38 25.06 30.75
CA GLY A 609 27.33 24.11 30.39
C GLY A 609 27.01 24.09 28.89
N LYS A 610 27.86 24.65 28.03
CA LYS A 610 27.68 24.64 26.58
C LYS A 610 28.09 23.32 25.96
N VAL A 611 27.35 22.89 24.96
CA VAL A 611 27.68 21.74 24.10
C VAL A 611 28.56 22.25 22.96
N LEU A 612 29.83 21.86 22.98
CA LEU A 612 30.79 22.23 21.93
C LEU A 612 30.81 21.13 20.85
N LEU A 613 30.38 21.47 19.64
CA LEU A 613 30.40 20.61 18.47
C LEU A 613 31.38 21.16 17.44
N ASP A 614 32.27 20.31 16.92
CA ASP A 614 33.07 20.65 15.74
C ASP A 614 32.21 20.61 14.45
N ASP A 615 32.78 21.05 13.33
CA ASP A 615 32.04 21.13 12.06
C ASP A 615 31.58 19.74 11.56
N SER A 616 32.33 18.67 11.84
CA SER A 616 31.98 17.29 11.48
C SER A 616 30.84 16.74 12.34
N GLN A 617 30.85 17.06 13.64
CA GLN A 617 29.79 16.71 14.57
C GLN A 617 28.50 17.47 14.27
N ASN A 618 28.57 18.77 13.95
CA ASN A 618 27.41 19.53 13.48
C ASN A 618 26.82 18.92 12.20
N ALA A 619 27.67 18.53 11.23
CA ALA A 619 27.21 17.86 10.01
C ALA A 619 26.53 16.52 10.32
N THR A 620 27.11 15.72 11.21
CA THR A 620 26.55 14.41 11.62
C THR A 620 25.16 14.55 12.25
N VAL A 621 24.97 15.52 13.14
CA VAL A 621 23.67 15.78 13.78
C VAL A 621 22.67 16.29 12.75
N PHE A 622 23.10 17.17 11.85
CA PHE A 622 22.23 17.73 10.82
C PHE A 622 21.80 16.67 9.79
N ASP A 623 22.70 15.78 9.38
CA ASP A 623 22.37 14.66 8.49
C ASP A 623 21.45 13.65 9.18
N ALA A 624 21.66 13.38 10.47
CA ALA A 624 20.72 12.58 11.27
C ALA A 624 19.33 13.23 11.34
N TYR A 625 19.27 14.56 11.48
CA TYR A 625 17.99 15.31 11.49
C TYR A 625 17.29 15.30 10.13
N LYS A 626 18.02 15.35 9.02
CA LYS A 626 17.43 15.21 7.66
C LYS A 626 16.80 13.83 7.46
N LEU A 627 17.45 12.78 7.95
CA LEU A 627 16.96 11.41 7.83
C LEU A 627 15.82 11.11 8.82
N HIS A 628 15.86 11.72 10.00
CA HIS A 628 14.93 11.47 11.10
C HIS A 628 14.43 12.77 11.75
N PRO A 629 13.64 13.60 11.02
CA PRO A 629 13.09 14.82 11.57
C PRO A 629 12.20 14.52 12.78
N SER A 630 12.28 15.37 13.82
CA SER A 630 11.55 15.18 15.10
C SER A 630 11.92 13.93 15.90
N GLN A 631 13.07 13.30 15.63
CA GLN A 631 13.54 12.11 16.37
C GLN A 631 14.97 12.23 16.87
N VAL A 632 15.61 13.40 16.73
CA VAL A 632 16.97 13.62 17.24
C VAL A 632 16.88 14.28 18.62
N TRP A 633 17.41 13.63 19.64
CA TRP A 633 17.32 14.05 21.03
C TRP A 633 18.69 14.31 21.62
N LEU A 634 18.83 15.39 22.39
CA LEU A 634 19.95 15.65 23.30
C LEU A 634 19.62 15.11 24.69
N VAL A 635 20.46 14.21 25.20
CA VAL A 635 20.26 13.53 26.48
C VAL A 635 21.42 13.83 27.42
N TYR A 636 21.10 14.23 28.65
CA TYR A 636 22.06 14.51 29.71
C TYR A 636 21.41 14.32 31.08
N GLY A 637 22.08 13.63 32.00
CA GLY A 637 21.47 13.26 33.30
C GLY A 637 20.16 12.48 33.11
N ALA A 638 19.06 12.99 33.70
CA ALA A 638 17.71 12.46 33.52
C ALA A 638 16.86 13.27 32.52
N HIS A 639 17.48 14.15 31.74
CA HIS A 639 16.81 15.00 30.76
C HIS A 639 16.99 14.45 29.34
N ALA A 640 15.90 14.46 28.56
CA ALA A 640 15.92 14.24 27.13
C ALA A 640 15.20 15.40 26.45
N ARG A 641 15.90 16.08 25.54
CA ARG A 641 15.40 17.27 24.87
C ARG A 641 15.39 17.05 23.36
N LEU A 642 14.23 17.22 22.74
CA LEU A 642 14.10 17.14 21.29
C LEU A 642 14.85 18.29 20.63
N LEU A 643 15.66 17.99 19.62
CA LEU A 643 16.25 19.01 18.76
C LEU A 643 15.26 19.34 17.66
N ASN A 644 14.73 20.57 17.68
CA ASN A 644 13.87 21.10 16.62
C ASN A 644 14.64 22.21 15.89
N ILE A 645 14.94 21.99 14.62
CA ILE A 645 15.77 22.92 13.83
C ILE A 645 14.85 23.68 12.88
N THR A 646 14.73 24.99 13.10
CA THR A 646 13.98 25.90 12.23
C THR A 646 14.92 26.95 11.64
N ALA A 647 14.89 27.15 10.33
CA ALA A 647 15.63 28.22 9.68
C ALA A 647 15.01 29.58 10.02
N HIS A 648 15.83 30.53 10.47
CA HIS A 648 15.39 31.89 10.76
C HIS A 648 14.86 32.55 9.48
N ASN A 649 13.59 32.96 9.48
CA ASN A 649 13.02 33.76 8.39
C ASN A 649 13.05 35.24 8.79
N PRO A 650 13.70 36.12 8.01
CA PRO A 650 13.73 37.56 8.29
C PRO A 650 12.35 38.23 8.33
N ASP A 651 11.33 37.60 7.73
CA ASP A 651 9.94 38.09 7.73
C ASP A 651 9.12 37.60 8.94
N TRP A 652 9.74 36.94 9.93
CA TRP A 652 9.05 36.54 11.14
C TRP A 652 8.53 37.75 11.93
N THR A 653 7.24 37.71 12.24
CA THR A 653 6.61 38.64 13.19
C THR A 653 7.25 38.48 14.57
N ASP A 654 7.16 39.51 15.42
CA ASP A 654 7.64 39.45 16.80
C ASP A 654 7.03 38.28 17.60
N GLN A 655 5.83 37.82 17.21
CA GLN A 655 5.19 36.66 17.81
C GLN A 655 5.87 35.35 17.37
N HIS A 656 6.20 35.19 16.08
CA HIS A 656 6.94 34.01 15.60
C HIS A 656 8.34 33.94 16.21
N GLN A 657 9.06 35.08 16.28
CA GLN A 657 10.37 35.14 16.93
C GLN A 657 10.30 34.74 18.40
N ARG A 658 9.24 35.17 19.12
CA ARG A 658 9.01 34.79 20.52
C ARG A 658 8.72 33.30 20.70
N TYR A 659 7.88 32.69 19.86
CA TYR A 659 7.59 31.26 19.96
C TYR A 659 8.84 30.41 19.74
N HIS A 660 9.63 30.72 18.70
CA HIS A 660 10.86 29.99 18.42
C HIS A 660 11.94 30.22 19.51
N ALA A 661 12.00 31.41 20.12
CA ALA A 661 12.87 31.67 21.26
C ALA A 661 12.46 30.89 22.51
N GLN A 662 11.15 30.76 22.78
CA GLN A 662 10.62 29.97 23.89
C GLN A 662 10.90 28.47 23.71
N ASP A 663 10.72 27.95 22.49
CA ASP A 663 11.07 26.57 22.12
C ASP A 663 12.59 26.30 22.29
N ALA A 664 13.43 27.23 21.81
CA ALA A 664 14.88 27.18 21.99
C ALA A 664 15.33 27.26 23.47
N MET A 665 14.46 27.66 24.39
CA MET A 665 14.72 27.62 25.84
C MET A 665 14.01 26.47 26.57
N GLY A 666 13.33 25.58 25.84
CA GLY A 666 12.70 24.39 26.38
C GLY A 666 11.34 24.64 27.04
N TYR A 667 10.69 25.77 26.77
CA TYR A 667 9.34 26.06 27.29
C TYR A 667 8.24 25.29 26.57
N PHE A 668 8.51 24.77 25.38
CA PHE A 668 7.59 23.95 24.62
C PHE A 668 8.13 22.53 24.53
N ASP A 669 7.66 21.65 25.43
CA ASP A 669 7.61 20.23 25.09
C ASP A 669 6.38 20.05 24.20
N ASN A 670 6.59 19.77 22.91
CA ASN A 670 5.52 19.38 21.99
C ASN A 670 4.98 17.99 22.34
N LEU A 671 4.32 17.88 23.49
CA LEU A 671 3.34 16.84 23.76
C LEU A 671 2.06 17.25 23.01
N GLU A 672 1.95 16.73 21.78
CA GLU A 672 0.85 16.87 20.82
C GLU A 672 0.89 18.14 19.95
N HIS A 673 1.07 17.97 18.63
CA HIS A 673 0.13 18.42 17.58
C HIS A 673 0.65 18.03 16.19
N ALA A 674 0.36 16.78 15.80
CA ALA A 674 0.23 16.44 14.39
C ALA A 674 -1.12 16.94 13.90
N GLY A 675 -1.14 18.13 13.29
CA GLY A 675 -2.26 18.64 12.49
C GLY A 675 -3.51 19.09 13.25
N THR A 676 -3.61 20.37 13.59
CA THR A 676 -4.86 21.18 13.56
C THR A 676 -4.55 22.67 13.85
N LYS A 677 -5.40 23.56 13.32
CA LYS A 677 -5.29 25.04 13.38
C LYS A 677 -5.18 25.60 14.82
N PRO A 678 -4.58 26.79 15.02
CA PRO A 678 -4.45 27.40 16.34
C PRO A 678 -5.82 27.82 16.91
N MET A 679 -6.07 27.40 18.16
CA MET A 679 -7.21 27.81 18.98
C MET A 679 -7.11 29.28 19.39
N LEU A 680 -8.28 29.90 19.51
CA LEU A 680 -8.51 31.31 19.80
C LEU A 680 -8.15 31.70 21.25
N ASP A 681 -7.76 32.97 21.33
CA ASP A 681 -7.29 33.81 22.42
C ASP A 681 -8.29 33.99 23.59
N ASP A 682 -7.84 33.85 24.84
CA ASP A 682 -8.57 34.24 26.05
C ASP A 682 -7.91 35.39 26.84
N GLY A 683 -7.20 36.30 26.18
CA GLY A 683 -7.10 37.74 26.51
C GLY A 683 -6.55 38.19 27.87
N SER A 684 -6.23 37.29 28.80
CA SER A 684 -5.79 37.62 30.17
C SER A 684 -4.37 37.16 30.48
N THR A 685 -3.79 36.28 29.65
CA THR A 685 -2.43 35.74 29.75
C THR A 685 -1.41 36.46 28.85
N THR A 686 -1.88 37.27 27.90
CA THR A 686 -1.07 37.89 26.82
C THR A 686 -0.09 38.95 27.31
N HIS A 687 -0.47 39.80 28.28
CA HIS A 687 0.40 40.91 28.72
C HIS A 687 1.62 40.46 29.57
N THR A 688 1.47 39.40 30.36
CA THR A 688 2.58 38.86 31.19
C THR A 688 3.56 38.04 30.35
N GLN A 689 3.07 37.31 29.34
CA GLN A 689 3.91 36.58 28.39
C GLN A 689 4.60 37.49 27.36
N GLU A 690 3.98 38.61 26.97
CA GLU A 690 4.58 39.63 26.10
C GLU A 690 5.83 40.27 26.72
N LYS A 691 5.74 40.64 28.01
CA LYS A 691 6.84 41.30 28.71
C LYS A 691 8.01 40.34 28.99
N LEU A 692 7.71 39.09 29.37
CA LEU A 692 8.73 38.05 29.52
C LEU A 692 9.40 37.74 28.17
N GLY A 693 8.62 37.66 27.08
CA GLY A 693 9.11 37.39 25.73
C GLY A 693 10.05 38.47 25.18
N ALA A 694 9.78 39.75 25.46
CA ALA A 694 10.64 40.86 25.03
C ALA A 694 12.00 40.88 25.75
N ASP A 695 12.02 40.61 27.06
CA ASP A 695 13.28 40.53 27.83
C ASP A 695 14.11 39.29 27.42
N MET A 696 13.46 38.16 27.12
CA MET A 696 14.11 36.94 26.63
C MET A 696 14.67 37.06 25.20
N LEU A 697 14.00 37.80 24.30
CA LEU A 697 14.49 38.03 22.95
C LEU A 697 15.79 38.87 22.95
N ASN A 698 15.93 39.80 23.92
CA ASN A 698 17.12 40.60 24.09
C ASN A 698 18.31 39.80 24.64
N SER A 699 18.09 38.76 25.46
CA SER A 699 19.18 37.91 25.98
C SER A 699 19.72 36.89 24.97
N LEU A 700 18.98 36.61 23.88
CA LEU A 700 19.42 35.71 22.80
C LEU A 700 20.15 36.44 21.67
N LYS A 701 20.04 37.78 21.60
CA LYS A 701 20.76 38.62 20.63
C LYS A 701 22.17 39.02 21.09
N ALA A 702 22.49 38.82 22.36
CA ALA A 702 23.83 39.00 22.96
C ALA A 702 24.52 37.64 23.08
#